data_AF-A0AAV8VGK9-F1
#
_entry.id   AF-A0AAV8VGK9-F1
#
_cell.length_a   1.000
_cell.length_b   1.000
_cell.length_c   1.000
_cell.angle_alpha   90.00
_cell.angle_beta   90.00
_cell.angle_gamma   90.00
#
_symmetry.space_group_name_H-M   'P 1'
#
loop_
_entity.id
_entity.type
_entity.pdbx_description
1 polymer ?
#
loop_
_entity_poly.entity_id
_entity_poly.type
_entity_poly.pdbx_seq_one_letter_code
_entity_poly.pdbx_strand_id
1 'polypeptide(L)'
;MSLTFTLSDHTSVLSADFYPPIELNSNSIYGLGLLGFYSYNSIFNVDEKNNVFSYRRNNKTPLIKYHIPPGVYEIDEIQNTILQAIKSDVKGGNIKDNTVEEDVQALFSLRANNNTLKCEIRSKYIIDFSEEYSIGRLLGFHETILEPNKIHESTLPVDIMKVRIVRIDCSITSGAYLNGESSHTLFEFDINVEPGYKLSKEPQNIIYMPVGPSKRQSIDNITLRILDDSGDLIDFRGEKLEVFEEPVFDNSLVSLHEHSYKPYGSPSYKNSDEIRIPVHFQDLILDINDSYIYIEGTFKPSDVTKSCYLANNALAFLFDEIRFEMGGEQAVVVRKPGITTAMKLKVSYSRMHERALTTCGWGLSESKQDIFDPTSHIFSGKLPLKYLMGFAEDYTKGILNVKQELILIIARSFQNCYMGEVDAQLEITKIEWKIRHVMPDDRVKLKLLSRLNKGHKRIKIPYRKWELYELPTLRETSSDVWAIKTTTSLEKPRYIIIGFQPIDYSDNKAKDATKFIHADINSIRLYLNATVYPYERWNLDFSRKLYAAAYYAYENFQSSYYGKEMNEPMMDFGEFLNDPLFVIDCSHQADAMKSSTVDIKLEFDTRKNKFPENTKVYALILHDTCLQYNTLDGTVQIGSVF
;
A
#
# COMPACT_ATOMS: atom_id res chain seq x y z
N MET A 1 -10.46 9.10 21.46
CA MET A 1 -11.02 7.78 21.78
C MET A 1 -12.01 7.45 20.67
N SER A 2 -11.82 6.36 19.94
CA SER A 2 -12.75 5.89 18.91
C SER A 2 -13.73 4.90 19.53
N LEU A 3 -15.01 5.05 19.21
CA LEU A 3 -16.06 4.11 19.59
C LEU A 3 -16.52 3.38 18.33
N THR A 4 -16.78 2.08 18.45
CA THR A 4 -17.36 1.26 17.40
C THR A 4 -18.75 0.81 17.86
N PHE A 5 -19.74 0.96 16.99
CA PHE A 5 -21.11 0.50 17.21
C PHE A 5 -21.41 -0.61 16.23
N THR A 6 -22.08 -1.67 16.63
CA THR A 6 -22.60 -2.72 15.74
C THR A 6 -24.11 -2.74 15.84
N LEU A 7 -24.79 -2.58 14.70
CA LEU A 7 -26.24 -2.62 14.62
C LEU A 7 -26.63 -3.79 13.72
N SER A 8 -27.49 -4.67 14.23
CA SER A 8 -27.98 -5.83 13.47
C SER A 8 -29.45 -6.06 13.67
N ASP A 9 -30.17 -6.37 12.59
CA ASP A 9 -31.60 -6.72 12.62
C ASP A 9 -31.95 -7.52 11.35
N HIS A 10 -33.19 -7.98 11.23
CA HIS A 10 -33.76 -8.61 10.05
C HIS A 10 -34.59 -7.61 9.20
N THR A 11 -34.48 -6.31 9.50
CA THR A 11 -35.19 -5.23 8.80
C THR A 11 -34.23 -4.15 8.33
N SER A 12 -34.64 -3.37 7.33
CA SER A 12 -33.83 -2.26 6.79
C SER A 12 -33.86 -0.99 7.63
N VAL A 13 -34.38 -1.08 8.85
CA VAL A 13 -34.31 -0.01 9.85
C VAL A 13 -33.64 -0.60 11.09
N LEU A 14 -32.35 -0.32 11.25
CA LEU A 14 -31.57 -0.81 12.38
C LEU A 14 -31.54 0.26 13.45
N SER A 15 -32.02 -0.04 14.65
CA SER A 15 -32.05 0.94 15.76
C SER A 15 -31.39 0.37 17.01
N ALA A 16 -30.57 1.17 17.67
CA ALA A 16 -29.94 0.82 18.94
C ALA A 16 -30.08 1.98 19.94
N ASP A 17 -30.66 1.66 21.10
CA ASP A 17 -30.76 2.55 22.24
C ASP A 17 -29.58 2.34 23.20
N PHE A 18 -29.01 3.42 23.71
CA PHE A 18 -27.86 3.42 24.62
C PHE A 18 -28.28 3.90 26.01
N TYR A 19 -28.15 3.01 27.01
CA TYR A 19 -28.40 3.34 28.41
C TYR A 19 -27.25 2.84 29.31
N PRO A 20 -26.52 3.74 30.01
CA PRO A 20 -26.67 5.21 29.97
C PRO A 20 -26.29 5.79 28.58
N PRO A 21 -26.80 6.99 28.23
CA PRO A 21 -26.42 7.66 26.99
C PRO A 21 -24.90 7.84 26.88
N ILE A 22 -24.37 7.74 25.66
CA ILE A 22 -22.94 7.95 25.40
C ILE A 22 -22.65 9.44 25.52
N GLU A 23 -21.92 9.84 26.56
CA GLU A 23 -21.55 11.23 26.79
C GLU A 23 -20.49 11.70 25.78
N LEU A 24 -20.74 12.85 25.16
CA LEU A 24 -19.86 13.52 24.22
C LEU A 24 -19.29 14.79 24.86
N ASN A 25 -17.99 15.01 24.69
CA ASN A 25 -17.33 16.24 25.13
C ASN A 25 -17.76 17.40 24.23
N SER A 26 -18.38 18.42 24.82
CA SER A 26 -18.89 19.61 24.12
C SER A 26 -17.81 20.44 23.40
N ASN A 27 -16.53 20.28 23.75
CA ASN A 27 -15.40 20.95 23.12
C ASN A 27 -14.77 20.16 21.96
N SER A 28 -15.25 18.94 21.70
CA SER A 28 -14.74 18.07 20.63
C SER A 28 -15.70 18.02 19.44
N ILE A 29 -15.15 17.87 18.23
CA ILE A 29 -15.92 17.59 17.02
C ILE A 29 -15.90 16.07 16.81
N TYR A 30 -17.07 15.48 16.65
CA TYR A 30 -17.24 14.06 16.42
C TYR A 30 -17.66 13.79 14.98
N GLY A 31 -17.06 12.78 14.38
CA GLY A 31 -17.46 12.23 13.09
C GLY A 31 -17.87 10.77 13.24
N LEU A 32 -18.88 10.35 12.48
CA LEU A 32 -19.30 8.96 12.35
C LEU A 32 -18.99 8.50 10.92
N GLY A 33 -18.33 7.36 10.78
CA GLY A 33 -18.00 6.77 9.49
C GLY A 33 -18.37 5.30 9.46
N LEU A 34 -18.81 4.79 8.31
CA LEU A 34 -19.13 3.38 8.11
C LEU A 34 -17.86 2.52 8.12
N LEU A 35 -17.82 1.47 8.93
CA LEU A 35 -16.73 0.47 8.90
C LEU A 35 -17.00 -0.67 7.93
N GLY A 36 -18.24 -1.18 7.94
CA GLY A 36 -18.64 -2.29 7.09
C GLY A 36 -20.16 -2.44 7.03
N PHE A 37 -20.64 -3.06 5.96
CA PHE A 37 -22.02 -3.46 5.74
C PHE A 37 -22.02 -4.92 5.27
N TYR A 38 -22.89 -5.75 5.85
CA TYR A 38 -22.97 -7.17 5.51
C TYR A 38 -24.44 -7.63 5.46
N SER A 39 -24.78 -8.29 4.36
CA SER A 39 -26.06 -8.95 4.14
C SER A 39 -25.93 -9.98 3.00
N TYR A 40 -27.06 -10.46 2.48
CA TYR A 40 -27.15 -11.23 1.24
C TYR A 40 -27.98 -10.45 0.21
N ASN A 41 -27.65 -10.59 -1.07
CA ASN A 41 -28.46 -10.02 -2.14
C ASN A 41 -29.73 -10.84 -2.34
N SER A 42 -30.75 -10.60 -1.52
CA SER A 42 -32.06 -11.26 -1.55
C SER A 42 -33.17 -10.40 -2.16
N ILE A 43 -32.81 -9.34 -2.89
CA ILE A 43 -33.74 -8.32 -3.40
C ILE A 43 -34.52 -8.89 -4.58
N PHE A 44 -35.85 -8.94 -4.46
CA PHE A 44 -36.72 -9.41 -5.54
C PHE A 44 -36.94 -8.32 -6.59
N ASN A 45 -36.86 -8.70 -7.86
CA ASN A 45 -37.24 -7.83 -8.98
C ASN A 45 -38.72 -8.01 -9.39
N VAL A 46 -39.33 -9.14 -9.04
CA VAL A 46 -40.78 -9.38 -9.16
C VAL A 46 -41.41 -9.48 -7.76
N ASP A 47 -42.39 -8.63 -7.49
CA ASP A 47 -43.15 -8.59 -6.23
C ASP A 47 -44.65 -8.31 -6.47
N GLU A 48 -45.42 -8.19 -5.39
CA GLU A 48 -46.87 -7.96 -5.46
C GLU A 48 -47.27 -6.67 -6.20
N LYS A 49 -46.34 -5.73 -6.41
CA LYS A 49 -46.57 -4.47 -7.11
C LYS A 49 -46.33 -4.57 -8.62
N ASN A 50 -45.75 -5.66 -9.12
CA ASN A 50 -45.41 -5.78 -10.55
C ASN A 50 -45.50 -7.22 -11.12
N ASN A 51 -46.22 -8.14 -10.49
CA ASN A 51 -46.22 -9.56 -10.85
C ASN A 51 -47.38 -10.05 -11.74
N VAL A 52 -48.19 -9.16 -12.30
CA VAL A 52 -49.39 -9.56 -13.06
C VAL A 52 -49.10 -9.62 -14.56
N PHE A 53 -49.28 -10.78 -15.17
CA PHE A 53 -49.30 -10.96 -16.62
C PHE A 53 -50.73 -11.25 -17.10
N SER A 54 -51.28 -10.39 -17.95
CA SER A 54 -52.66 -10.51 -18.42
C SER A 54 -52.75 -10.76 -19.92
N TYR A 55 -53.61 -11.69 -20.33
CA TYR A 55 -53.81 -12.00 -21.76
C TYR A 55 -55.24 -12.44 -22.09
N ARG A 56 -55.63 -12.33 -23.37
CA ARG A 56 -56.94 -12.79 -23.92
C ARG A 56 -56.73 -13.71 -25.10
N ARG A 57 -57.48 -14.83 -25.14
CA ARG A 57 -57.42 -15.78 -26.25
C ARG A 57 -57.97 -15.20 -27.56
N ASN A 58 -59.02 -14.38 -27.48
CA ASN A 58 -59.56 -13.59 -28.58
C ASN A 58 -60.31 -12.36 -28.04
N ASN A 59 -60.78 -11.48 -28.93
CA ASN A 59 -61.53 -10.26 -28.55
C ASN A 59 -62.83 -10.50 -27.76
N LYS A 60 -63.32 -11.75 -27.69
CA LYS A 60 -64.58 -12.12 -27.03
C LYS A 60 -64.36 -12.92 -25.73
N THR A 61 -63.13 -13.34 -25.41
CA THR A 61 -62.81 -14.08 -24.19
C THR A 61 -62.51 -13.14 -23.02
N PRO A 62 -62.87 -13.52 -21.78
CA PRO A 62 -62.51 -12.75 -20.59
C PRO A 62 -60.98 -12.65 -20.46
N LEU A 63 -60.52 -11.59 -19.79
CA LEU A 63 -59.11 -11.37 -19.49
C LEU A 63 -58.64 -12.41 -18.47
N ILE A 64 -57.58 -13.14 -18.81
CA ILE A 64 -56.93 -14.11 -17.94
C ILE A 64 -55.76 -13.39 -17.28
N LYS A 65 -55.72 -13.41 -15.95
CA LYS A 65 -54.63 -12.85 -15.15
C LYS A 65 -53.80 -13.98 -14.56
N TYR A 66 -52.52 -13.97 -14.85
CA TYR A 66 -51.55 -14.86 -14.24
C TYR A 66 -50.65 -14.07 -13.29
N HIS A 67 -50.57 -14.53 -12.05
CA HIS A 67 -49.70 -13.95 -11.04
C HIS A 67 -48.38 -14.71 -11.04
N ILE A 68 -47.32 -14.04 -11.45
CA ILE A 68 -45.95 -14.56 -11.33
C ILE A 68 -45.61 -14.60 -9.84
N PRO A 69 -45.07 -15.71 -9.31
CA PRO A 69 -44.65 -15.75 -7.91
C PRO A 69 -43.62 -14.65 -7.63
N PRO A 70 -43.65 -13.98 -6.47
CA PRO A 70 -42.59 -13.04 -6.10
C PRO A 70 -41.23 -13.73 -6.05
N GLY A 71 -40.20 -13.10 -6.60
CA GLY A 71 -38.87 -13.69 -6.68
C GLY A 71 -37.89 -12.86 -7.51
N VAL A 72 -36.72 -13.46 -7.71
CA VAL A 72 -35.69 -12.98 -8.63
C VAL A 72 -35.84 -13.75 -9.93
N TYR A 73 -36.00 -13.03 -11.03
CA TYR A 73 -36.14 -13.63 -12.34
C TYR A 73 -35.26 -12.95 -13.38
N GLU A 74 -34.50 -13.75 -14.10
CA GLU A 74 -33.95 -13.35 -15.40
C GLU A 74 -35.03 -13.37 -16.49
N ILE A 75 -34.80 -12.67 -17.59
CA ILE A 75 -35.78 -12.54 -18.69
C ILE A 75 -36.21 -13.92 -19.23
N ASP A 76 -35.28 -14.86 -19.36
CA ASP A 76 -35.57 -16.22 -19.80
C ASP A 76 -36.43 -17.00 -18.80
N GLU A 77 -36.30 -16.72 -17.50
CA GLU A 77 -37.10 -17.35 -16.44
C GLU A 77 -38.52 -16.79 -16.40
N ILE A 78 -38.68 -15.48 -16.61
CA ILE A 78 -39.99 -14.84 -16.83
C ILE A 78 -40.67 -15.46 -18.06
N GLN A 79 -39.93 -15.62 -19.16
CA GLN A 79 -40.44 -16.26 -20.38
C GLN A 79 -40.96 -17.67 -20.08
N ASN A 80 -40.15 -18.49 -19.39
CA ASN A 80 -40.50 -19.87 -19.07
C ASN A 80 -41.72 -19.95 -18.17
N THR A 81 -41.83 -19.07 -17.17
CA THR A 81 -42.93 -19.04 -16.21
C THR A 81 -44.25 -18.69 -16.91
N ILE A 82 -44.26 -17.63 -17.74
CA ILE A 82 -45.44 -17.23 -18.52
C ILE A 82 -45.83 -18.31 -19.53
N LEU A 83 -44.85 -18.88 -20.25
CA LEU A 83 -45.11 -19.94 -21.23
C LEU A 83 -45.74 -21.17 -20.58
N GLN A 84 -45.29 -21.57 -19.38
CA GLN A 84 -45.89 -22.67 -18.62
C GLN A 84 -47.33 -22.36 -18.20
N ALA A 85 -47.61 -21.13 -17.76
CA ALA A 85 -48.96 -20.69 -17.39
C ALA A 85 -49.93 -20.72 -18.59
N ILE A 86 -49.47 -20.30 -19.77
CA ILE A 86 -50.27 -20.36 -21.00
C ILE A 86 -50.51 -21.82 -21.40
N LYS A 87 -49.52 -22.71 -21.27
CA LYS A 87 -49.66 -24.14 -21.58
C LYS A 87 -50.68 -24.84 -20.67
N SER A 88 -50.65 -24.55 -19.37
CA SER A 88 -51.59 -25.16 -18.42
C SER A 88 -53.01 -24.69 -18.67
N ASP A 89 -53.21 -23.41 -19.00
CA ASP A 89 -54.51 -22.87 -19.40
C ASP A 89 -55.06 -23.53 -20.68
N VAL A 90 -54.21 -23.77 -21.69
CA VAL A 90 -54.61 -24.45 -22.94
C VAL A 90 -54.98 -25.92 -22.71
N LYS A 91 -54.26 -26.64 -21.83
CA LYS A 91 -54.53 -28.06 -21.51
C LYS A 91 -55.74 -28.26 -20.57
N GLY A 92 -56.12 -27.26 -19.78
CA GLY A 92 -57.25 -27.32 -18.85
C GLY A 92 -58.63 -27.16 -19.50
N GLY A 93 -58.70 -26.80 -20.79
CA GLY A 93 -59.93 -26.81 -21.58
C GLY A 93 -60.18 -28.19 -22.17
N ASN A 94 -61.34 -28.79 -21.89
CA ASN A 94 -61.78 -30.08 -22.44
C ASN A 94 -61.46 -30.25 -23.94
N ILE A 95 -60.34 -30.90 -24.26
CA ILE A 95 -60.04 -31.42 -25.60
C ILE A 95 -59.40 -32.79 -25.42
N LYS A 96 -60.18 -33.83 -25.74
CA LYS A 96 -59.63 -35.11 -26.20
C LYS A 96 -59.09 -34.84 -27.60
N ASP A 97 -57.77 -34.77 -27.80
CA ASP A 97 -57.18 -35.37 -29.00
C ASP A 97 -55.65 -35.36 -29.03
N ASN A 98 -55.11 -36.45 -29.57
CA ASN A 98 -53.72 -36.65 -29.97
C ASN A 98 -53.41 -35.89 -31.27
N THR A 99 -53.45 -34.55 -31.26
CA THR A 99 -53.07 -33.77 -32.44
C THR A 99 -52.02 -32.70 -32.12
N VAL A 100 -50.84 -32.97 -32.68
CA VAL A 100 -49.76 -32.03 -33.02
C VAL A 100 -49.05 -31.40 -31.81
N GLU A 101 -47.76 -31.71 -31.68
CA GLU A 101 -46.78 -30.82 -31.07
C GLU A 101 -46.85 -29.47 -31.81
N GLU A 102 -47.82 -28.60 -31.48
CA GLU A 102 -47.76 -27.19 -31.89
C GLU A 102 -46.42 -26.67 -31.39
N ASP A 103 -45.63 -26.10 -32.31
CA ASP A 103 -44.31 -25.54 -32.05
C ASP A 103 -44.36 -24.74 -30.74
N VAL A 104 -43.71 -25.25 -29.69
CA VAL A 104 -43.87 -24.72 -28.33
C VAL A 104 -43.44 -23.24 -28.25
N GLN A 105 -42.56 -22.82 -29.16
CA GLN A 105 -42.12 -21.43 -29.35
C GLN A 105 -43.13 -20.55 -30.10
N ALA A 106 -44.17 -21.11 -30.73
CA ALA A 106 -45.21 -20.35 -31.42
C ALA A 106 -46.25 -19.74 -30.46
N LEU A 107 -46.37 -20.24 -29.22
CA LEU A 107 -47.36 -19.77 -28.25
C LEU A 107 -46.95 -18.44 -27.58
N PHE A 108 -45.71 -18.36 -27.12
CA PHE A 108 -45.17 -17.17 -26.45
C PHE A 108 -43.64 -17.17 -26.53
N SER A 109 -43.05 -16.01 -26.80
CA SER A 109 -41.62 -15.77 -26.70
C SER A 109 -41.38 -14.37 -26.13
N LEU A 110 -40.42 -14.27 -25.22
CA LEU A 110 -39.94 -13.04 -24.59
C LEU A 110 -38.40 -13.10 -24.64
N ARG A 111 -37.78 -12.17 -25.34
CA ARG A 111 -36.32 -12.16 -25.52
C ARG A 111 -35.75 -10.78 -25.25
N ALA A 112 -34.59 -10.75 -24.61
CA ALA A 112 -33.80 -9.53 -24.49
C ALA A 112 -33.04 -9.26 -25.79
N ASN A 113 -32.98 -8.00 -26.20
CA ASN A 113 -32.11 -7.54 -27.26
C ASN A 113 -30.90 -6.85 -26.62
N ASN A 114 -29.76 -7.56 -26.56
CA ASN A 114 -28.56 -7.07 -25.89
C ASN A 114 -27.94 -5.81 -26.54
N ASN A 115 -28.33 -5.47 -27.78
CA ASN A 115 -27.86 -4.25 -28.45
C ASN A 115 -28.70 -3.03 -28.07
N THR A 116 -30.02 -3.19 -27.93
CA THR A 116 -30.94 -2.09 -27.61
C THR A 116 -31.31 -2.02 -26.12
N LEU A 117 -30.96 -3.06 -25.35
CA LEU A 117 -31.36 -3.29 -23.95
C LEU A 117 -32.88 -3.37 -23.75
N LYS A 118 -33.62 -3.63 -24.83
CA LYS A 118 -35.09 -3.75 -24.85
C LYS A 118 -35.54 -5.20 -24.87
N CYS A 119 -36.84 -5.42 -24.66
CA CYS A 119 -37.47 -6.74 -24.77
C CYS A 119 -38.29 -6.86 -26.05
N GLU A 120 -38.22 -8.01 -26.70
CA GLU A 120 -39.08 -8.41 -27.81
C GLU A 120 -40.06 -9.48 -27.35
N ILE A 121 -41.36 -9.20 -27.49
CA ILE A 121 -42.45 -10.09 -27.11
C ILE A 121 -43.24 -10.52 -28.34
N ARG A 122 -43.53 -11.82 -28.45
CA ARG A 122 -44.50 -12.38 -29.39
C ARG A 122 -45.40 -13.35 -28.66
N SER A 123 -46.70 -13.27 -28.90
CA SER A 123 -47.66 -14.24 -28.37
C SER A 123 -48.72 -14.59 -29.41
N LYS A 124 -49.25 -15.82 -29.35
CA LYS A 124 -50.45 -16.23 -30.10
C LYS A 124 -51.70 -15.46 -29.64
N TYR A 125 -51.68 -14.95 -28.41
CA TYR A 125 -52.79 -14.28 -27.75
C TYR A 125 -52.55 -12.77 -27.60
N ILE A 126 -53.62 -12.04 -27.29
CA ILE A 126 -53.56 -10.59 -27.02
C ILE A 126 -52.97 -10.41 -25.62
N ILE A 127 -51.93 -9.60 -25.46
CA ILE A 127 -51.35 -9.28 -24.15
C ILE A 127 -51.86 -7.91 -23.71
N ASP A 128 -52.23 -7.79 -22.44
CA ASP A 128 -52.76 -6.56 -21.85
C ASP A 128 -51.84 -6.09 -20.71
N PHE A 129 -51.07 -5.03 -20.96
CA PHE A 129 -50.21 -4.40 -19.95
C PHE A 129 -50.86 -3.16 -19.31
N SER A 130 -52.13 -2.88 -19.58
CA SER A 130 -52.86 -1.74 -18.99
C SER A 130 -53.38 -2.01 -17.58
N GLU A 131 -53.29 -3.25 -17.11
CA GLU A 131 -53.75 -3.65 -15.78
C GLU A 131 -52.83 -3.15 -14.65
N GLU A 132 -53.41 -2.93 -13.48
CA GLU A 132 -52.63 -2.65 -12.26
C GLU A 132 -51.66 -3.81 -11.95
N TYR A 133 -50.49 -3.44 -11.42
CA TYR A 133 -49.41 -4.37 -11.07
C TYR A 133 -48.87 -5.19 -12.25
N SER A 134 -49.03 -4.67 -13.48
CA SER A 134 -48.54 -5.34 -14.67
C SER A 134 -47.01 -5.52 -14.66
N ILE A 135 -46.57 -6.73 -15.03
CA ILE A 135 -45.16 -7.05 -15.32
C ILE A 135 -44.62 -6.27 -16.53
N GLY A 136 -45.49 -5.70 -17.36
CA GLY A 136 -45.11 -4.92 -18.53
C GLY A 136 -44.14 -3.79 -18.22
N ARG A 137 -44.30 -3.13 -17.06
CA ARG A 137 -43.41 -2.05 -16.61
C ARG A 137 -41.97 -2.53 -16.41
N LEU A 138 -41.79 -3.70 -15.79
CA LEU A 138 -40.47 -4.34 -15.61
C LEU A 138 -39.83 -4.67 -16.97
N LEU A 139 -40.64 -5.11 -17.93
CA LEU A 139 -40.22 -5.49 -19.29
C LEU A 139 -40.05 -4.28 -20.24
N GLY A 140 -40.20 -3.05 -19.76
CA GLY A 140 -40.02 -1.82 -20.55
C GLY A 140 -41.22 -1.42 -21.42
N PHE A 141 -42.40 -1.99 -21.19
CA PHE A 141 -43.64 -1.63 -21.88
C PHE A 141 -44.46 -0.62 -21.07
N HIS A 142 -45.02 0.37 -21.75
CA HIS A 142 -46.08 1.22 -21.19
C HIS A 142 -47.42 0.47 -21.11
N GLU A 143 -48.42 1.08 -20.47
CA GLU A 143 -49.79 0.59 -20.37
C GLU A 143 -50.44 0.48 -21.76
N THR A 144 -50.23 -0.67 -22.40
CA THR A 144 -50.55 -0.91 -23.81
C THR A 144 -51.08 -2.32 -24.02
N ILE A 145 -51.83 -2.50 -25.11
CA ILE A 145 -52.35 -3.80 -25.53
C ILE A 145 -51.56 -4.24 -26.76
N LEU A 146 -50.97 -5.44 -26.71
CA LEU A 146 -50.18 -6.00 -27.78
C LEU A 146 -51.02 -6.93 -28.66
N GLU A 147 -51.00 -6.70 -29.97
CA GLU A 147 -51.72 -7.52 -30.95
C GLU A 147 -51.14 -8.95 -31.06
N PRO A 148 -51.98 -9.98 -31.29
CA PRO A 148 -51.54 -11.36 -31.37
C PRO A 148 -50.74 -11.62 -32.66
N ASN A 149 -49.88 -12.63 -32.61
CA ASN A 149 -49.04 -13.14 -33.70
C ASN A 149 -48.07 -12.13 -34.32
N LYS A 150 -47.78 -11.02 -33.64
CA LYS A 150 -46.77 -10.03 -34.02
C LYS A 150 -45.65 -9.97 -32.98
N ILE A 151 -44.45 -9.60 -33.43
CA ILE A 151 -43.34 -9.26 -32.54
C ILE A 151 -43.49 -7.78 -32.18
N HIS A 152 -43.49 -7.49 -30.89
CA HIS A 152 -43.53 -6.14 -30.34
C HIS A 152 -42.26 -5.88 -29.55
N GLU A 153 -41.60 -4.76 -29.80
CA GLU A 153 -40.44 -4.31 -29.04
C GLU A 153 -40.89 -3.36 -27.92
N SER A 154 -40.25 -3.43 -26.76
CA SER A 154 -40.48 -2.52 -25.65
C SER A 154 -40.09 -1.08 -25.99
N THR A 155 -40.80 -0.12 -25.40
CA THR A 155 -40.55 1.31 -25.61
C THR A 155 -39.35 1.79 -24.80
N LEU A 156 -39.18 1.23 -23.60
CA LEU A 156 -38.09 1.50 -22.68
C LEU A 156 -37.16 0.29 -22.56
N PRO A 157 -35.89 0.48 -22.13
CA PRO A 157 -35.03 -0.62 -21.71
C PRO A 157 -35.69 -1.45 -20.61
N VAL A 158 -35.30 -2.72 -20.54
CA VAL A 158 -35.75 -3.65 -19.50
C VAL A 158 -35.15 -3.23 -18.16
N ASP A 159 -35.96 -3.20 -17.11
CA ASP A 159 -35.53 -2.78 -15.77
C ASP A 159 -35.73 -3.91 -14.76
N ILE A 160 -35.02 -5.03 -14.97
CA ILE A 160 -35.00 -6.17 -14.05
C ILE A 160 -34.06 -5.94 -12.85
N MET A 161 -33.32 -4.83 -12.82
CA MET A 161 -32.48 -4.39 -11.70
C MET A 161 -33.20 -3.30 -10.89
N LYS A 162 -34.12 -3.71 -10.02
CA LYS A 162 -34.97 -2.82 -9.22
C LYS A 162 -34.18 -1.89 -8.28
N VAL A 163 -33.07 -2.37 -7.71
CA VAL A 163 -32.21 -1.60 -6.80
C VAL A 163 -30.81 -1.56 -7.40
N ARG A 164 -30.29 -0.36 -7.66
CA ARG A 164 -28.94 -0.18 -8.24
C ARG A 164 -27.92 0.23 -7.18
N ILE A 165 -28.35 1.11 -6.29
CA ILE A 165 -27.52 1.69 -5.22
C ILE A 165 -28.16 1.35 -3.88
N VAL A 166 -27.33 0.94 -2.94
CA VAL A 166 -27.67 0.85 -1.52
C VAL A 166 -27.15 2.08 -0.83
N ARG A 167 -28.05 2.86 -0.23
CA ARG A 167 -27.77 4.03 0.59
C ARG A 167 -27.97 3.68 2.06
N ILE A 168 -27.02 4.05 2.89
CA ILE A 168 -27.11 3.91 4.34
C ILE A 168 -27.27 5.30 4.95
N ASP A 169 -28.46 5.59 5.44
CA ASP A 169 -28.77 6.82 6.16
C ASP A 169 -28.63 6.61 7.66
N CYS A 170 -28.16 7.62 8.38
CA CYS A 170 -27.97 7.58 9.82
C CYS A 170 -28.57 8.80 10.52
N SER A 171 -29.48 8.57 11.48
CA SER A 171 -30.27 9.59 12.18
C SER A 171 -29.47 10.68 12.89
N ILE A 172 -28.18 10.44 13.16
CA ILE A 172 -27.32 11.35 13.92
C ILE A 172 -26.24 12.03 13.07
N THR A 173 -26.18 11.74 11.77
CA THR A 173 -25.20 12.35 10.86
C THR A 173 -25.76 13.60 10.20
N SER A 174 -24.90 14.46 9.67
CA SER A 174 -25.28 15.67 8.96
C SER A 174 -24.25 16.01 7.89
N GLY A 175 -24.54 16.97 7.00
CA GLY A 175 -23.58 17.46 6.01
C GLY A 175 -23.53 16.69 4.69
N ALA A 176 -24.34 15.65 4.51
CA ALA A 176 -24.62 15.08 3.21
C ALA A 176 -25.71 15.90 2.50
N TYR A 177 -25.69 15.91 1.17
CA TYR A 177 -26.73 16.52 0.34
C TYR A 177 -27.13 15.57 -0.77
N LEU A 178 -28.43 15.38 -0.97
CA LEU A 178 -29.01 14.62 -2.07
C LEU A 178 -29.76 15.58 -2.99
N ASN A 179 -29.32 15.72 -4.24
CA ASN A 179 -29.92 16.63 -5.22
C ASN A 179 -30.10 18.08 -4.72
N GLY A 180 -29.20 18.55 -3.85
CA GLY A 180 -29.23 19.90 -3.27
C GLY A 180 -30.02 20.02 -1.95
N GLU A 181 -30.72 18.97 -1.52
CA GLU A 181 -31.40 18.92 -0.23
C GLU A 181 -30.51 18.26 0.83
N SER A 182 -30.55 18.76 2.07
CA SER A 182 -29.79 18.17 3.18
C SER A 182 -30.23 16.72 3.42
N SER A 183 -29.25 15.82 3.52
CA SER A 183 -29.44 14.38 3.77
C SER A 183 -28.66 13.92 5.01
N HIS A 184 -29.04 12.73 5.48
CA HIS A 184 -28.41 11.99 6.58
C HIS A 184 -27.61 10.79 6.07
N THR A 185 -27.20 10.81 4.80
CA THR A 185 -26.48 9.72 4.17
C THR A 185 -25.07 9.58 4.73
N LEU A 186 -24.80 8.41 5.29
CA LEU A 186 -23.50 8.02 5.84
C LEU A 186 -22.61 7.41 4.75
N PHE A 187 -23.18 6.59 3.87
CA PHE A 187 -22.44 5.90 2.82
C PHE A 187 -23.37 5.39 1.70
N GLU A 188 -22.85 5.29 0.47
CA GLU A 188 -23.57 4.74 -0.68
C GLU A 188 -22.66 3.79 -1.46
N PHE A 189 -23.22 2.72 -2.02
CA PHE A 189 -22.50 1.80 -2.90
C PHE A 189 -23.42 1.05 -3.86
N ASP A 190 -22.82 0.55 -4.93
CA ASP A 190 -23.44 -0.26 -5.97
C ASP A 190 -23.51 -1.75 -5.61
N ILE A 191 -24.58 -2.43 -6.05
CA ILE A 191 -24.73 -3.88 -5.90
C ILE A 191 -23.95 -4.58 -7.02
N ASN A 192 -22.80 -5.17 -6.67
CA ASN A 192 -21.87 -5.82 -7.62
C ASN A 192 -21.89 -7.35 -7.56
N VAL A 193 -22.91 -7.93 -6.94
CA VAL A 193 -23.04 -9.38 -6.78
C VAL A 193 -24.38 -9.85 -7.31
N GLU A 194 -24.41 -11.02 -7.90
CA GLU A 194 -25.64 -11.66 -8.36
C GLU A 194 -26.58 -11.94 -7.16
N PRO A 195 -27.90 -12.03 -7.41
CA PRO A 195 -28.85 -12.44 -6.38
C PRO A 195 -28.48 -13.81 -5.76
N GLY A 196 -28.65 -13.94 -4.45
CA GLY A 196 -28.27 -15.12 -3.66
C GLY A 196 -26.84 -15.11 -3.11
N TYR A 197 -25.97 -14.18 -3.54
CA TYR A 197 -24.61 -14.04 -3.02
C TYR A 197 -24.52 -13.09 -1.82
N LYS A 198 -23.44 -13.21 -1.03
CA LYS A 198 -23.14 -12.30 0.08
C LYS A 198 -22.94 -10.88 -0.46
N LEU A 199 -23.70 -9.93 0.06
CA LEU A 199 -23.56 -8.50 -0.19
C LEU A 199 -22.76 -7.88 0.96
N SER A 200 -21.48 -7.62 0.73
CA SER A 200 -20.60 -7.01 1.73
C SER A 200 -19.88 -5.80 1.19
N LYS A 201 -19.82 -4.73 1.98
CA LYS A 201 -19.12 -3.50 1.62
C LYS A 201 -18.32 -2.96 2.79
N GLU A 202 -17.01 -2.82 2.58
CA GLU A 202 -16.06 -2.22 3.51
C GLU A 202 -15.39 -1.03 2.81
N PRO A 203 -15.60 0.22 3.27
CA PRO A 203 -14.95 1.38 2.67
C PRO A 203 -13.43 1.32 2.84
N GLN A 204 -12.66 1.37 1.73
CA GLN A 204 -11.19 1.44 1.80
C GLN A 204 -10.69 2.69 2.52
N ASN A 205 -11.41 3.80 2.33
CA ASN A 205 -11.20 5.06 3.04
C ASN A 205 -12.50 5.41 3.77
N ILE A 206 -12.47 5.45 5.09
CA ILE A 206 -13.63 5.78 5.91
C ILE A 206 -13.86 7.29 5.85
N ILE A 207 -15.00 7.71 5.29
CA ILE A 207 -15.45 9.10 5.31
C ILE A 207 -16.21 9.32 6.62
N TYR A 208 -15.79 10.31 7.40
CA TYR A 208 -16.43 10.66 8.66
C TYR A 208 -17.39 11.83 8.47
N MET A 209 -18.69 11.55 8.59
CA MET A 209 -19.76 12.54 8.54
C MET A 209 -19.92 13.20 9.92
N PRO A 210 -20.08 14.54 10.00
CA PRO A 210 -20.23 15.22 11.28
C PRO A 210 -21.49 14.74 12.01
N VAL A 211 -21.33 14.42 13.30
CA VAL A 211 -22.46 14.07 14.18
C VAL A 211 -23.26 15.33 14.49
N GLY A 212 -24.49 15.40 13.98
CA GLY A 212 -25.37 16.55 14.08
C GLY A 212 -26.37 16.43 15.25
N PRO A 213 -26.90 17.55 15.77
CA PRO A 213 -26.44 18.93 15.56
C PRO A 213 -25.13 19.22 16.30
N SER A 214 -24.39 20.23 15.84
CA SER A 214 -23.14 20.67 16.46
C SER A 214 -23.34 20.96 17.95
N LYS A 215 -22.48 20.39 18.81
CA LYS A 215 -22.56 20.41 20.29
C LYS A 215 -23.55 19.42 20.92
N ARG A 216 -23.96 18.36 20.21
CA ARG A 216 -24.63 17.20 20.84
C ARG A 216 -23.81 16.72 22.06
N GLN A 217 -24.44 16.66 23.23
CA GLN A 217 -23.79 16.30 24.50
C GLN A 217 -23.89 14.81 24.83
N SER A 218 -24.83 14.11 24.21
CA SER A 218 -25.01 12.68 24.41
C SER A 218 -25.64 12.00 23.19
N ILE A 219 -25.39 10.70 23.02
CA ILE A 219 -26.08 9.84 22.07
C ILE A 219 -26.88 8.81 22.87
N ASP A 220 -28.20 8.88 22.74
CA ASP A 220 -29.18 7.99 23.35
C ASP A 220 -29.71 6.95 22.36
N ASN A 221 -29.78 7.28 21.08
CA ASN A 221 -30.17 6.36 20.01
C ASN A 221 -29.35 6.59 18.73
N ILE A 222 -29.05 5.50 18.03
CA ILE A 222 -28.60 5.51 16.63
C ILE A 222 -29.59 4.68 15.82
N THR A 223 -30.15 5.28 14.77
CA THR A 223 -30.99 4.58 13.79
C THR A 223 -30.35 4.66 12.42
N LEU A 224 -30.25 3.52 11.74
CA LEU A 224 -29.80 3.40 10.35
C LEU A 224 -30.97 2.98 9.47
N ARG A 225 -31.06 3.57 8.28
CA ARG A 225 -32.04 3.20 7.25
C ARG A 225 -31.31 2.79 5.99
N ILE A 226 -31.65 1.62 5.46
CA ILE A 226 -31.04 1.07 4.27
C ILE A 226 -32.01 1.31 3.11
N LEU A 227 -31.64 2.22 2.22
CA LEU A 227 -32.50 2.80 1.18
C LEU A 227 -31.98 2.46 -0.21
N ASP A 228 -32.88 2.45 -1.19
CA ASP A 228 -32.54 2.36 -2.61
C ASP A 228 -32.24 3.74 -3.23
N ASP A 229 -32.00 3.78 -4.53
CA ASP A 229 -31.74 4.99 -5.30
C ASP A 229 -32.94 5.95 -5.36
N SER A 230 -34.16 5.46 -5.11
CA SER A 230 -35.39 6.26 -5.01
C SER A 230 -35.67 6.77 -3.59
N GLY A 231 -34.92 6.29 -2.59
CA GLY A 231 -35.10 6.65 -1.18
C GLY A 231 -36.11 5.77 -0.44
N ASP A 232 -36.55 4.66 -1.05
CA ASP A 232 -37.42 3.68 -0.42
C ASP A 232 -36.60 2.64 0.36
N LEU A 233 -37.18 2.04 1.41
CA LEU A 233 -36.52 0.98 2.16
C LEU A 233 -36.35 -0.27 1.29
N ILE A 234 -35.13 -0.78 1.21
CA ILE A 234 -34.85 -2.04 0.51
C ILE A 234 -35.44 -3.20 1.33
N ASP A 235 -36.10 -4.17 0.70
CA ASP A 235 -36.56 -5.40 1.36
C ASP A 235 -35.54 -6.54 1.14
N PHE A 236 -34.82 -6.92 2.20
CA PHE A 236 -33.88 -8.06 2.20
C PHE A 236 -34.55 -9.38 2.62
N ARG A 237 -35.89 -9.47 2.62
CA ARG A 237 -36.65 -10.72 2.83
C ARG A 237 -36.39 -11.39 4.19
N GLY A 238 -36.07 -10.60 5.21
CA GLY A 238 -35.74 -11.09 6.55
C GLY A 238 -34.31 -11.61 6.70
N GLU A 239 -33.45 -11.42 5.69
CA GLU A 239 -32.01 -11.67 5.84
C GLU A 239 -31.44 -10.78 6.94
N LYS A 240 -30.47 -11.33 7.69
CA LYS A 240 -29.80 -10.57 8.73
C LYS A 240 -28.97 -9.46 8.07
N LEU A 241 -29.27 -8.23 8.44
CA LEU A 241 -28.50 -7.04 8.12
C LEU A 241 -27.58 -6.76 9.30
N GLU A 242 -26.28 -6.69 9.03
CA GLU A 242 -25.28 -6.28 10.01
C GLU A 242 -24.54 -5.06 9.45
N VAL A 243 -24.71 -3.94 10.14
CA VAL A 243 -24.01 -2.71 9.82
C VAL A 243 -23.02 -2.46 10.95
N PHE A 244 -21.75 -2.34 10.56
CA PHE A 244 -20.53 -2.39 11.36
C PHE A 244 -20.20 -3.79 11.91
N GLU A 245 -19.14 -4.43 11.40
CA GLU A 245 -18.69 -5.74 11.87
C GLU A 245 -18.10 -5.69 13.29
N GLU A 246 -18.12 -6.84 13.97
CA GLU A 246 -17.28 -7.07 15.14
C GLU A 246 -15.80 -6.83 14.81
N PRO A 247 -14.97 -6.47 15.80
CA PRO A 247 -13.52 -6.45 15.62
C PRO A 247 -13.04 -7.79 15.06
N VAL A 248 -12.61 -7.81 13.81
CA VAL A 248 -11.81 -8.91 13.28
C VAL A 248 -10.48 -8.87 14.02
N PHE A 249 -10.38 -9.65 15.09
CA PHE A 249 -9.11 -9.89 15.74
C PHE A 249 -8.26 -10.71 14.77
N ASP A 250 -7.21 -10.10 14.25
CA ASP A 250 -6.20 -10.81 13.47
C ASP A 250 -5.47 -11.82 14.37
N ASN A 251 -6.03 -13.02 14.46
CA ASN A 251 -5.44 -14.18 15.11
C ASN A 251 -4.64 -15.04 14.12
N SER A 252 -4.29 -14.49 12.95
CA SER A 252 -3.49 -15.24 11.96
C SER A 252 -2.07 -15.51 12.46
N LEU A 253 -1.60 -14.71 13.43
CA LEU A 253 -0.34 -14.85 14.13
C LEU A 253 -0.59 -15.28 15.59
N VAL A 254 0.00 -16.41 15.98
CA VAL A 254 -0.04 -16.88 17.37
C VAL A 254 0.99 -16.17 18.21
N SER A 255 2.17 -15.87 17.65
CA SER A 255 3.18 -15.10 18.37
C SER A 255 4.24 -14.48 17.45
N LEU A 256 4.85 -13.41 17.97
CA LEU A 256 6.03 -12.75 17.44
C LEU A 256 7.08 -12.73 18.54
N HIS A 257 8.06 -13.63 18.47
CA HIS A 257 9.13 -13.71 19.46
C HIS A 257 10.42 -13.15 18.87
N GLU A 258 11.08 -12.26 19.59
CA GLU A 258 12.41 -11.76 19.20
C GLU A 258 13.49 -12.74 19.69
N HIS A 259 14.35 -13.16 18.77
CA HIS A 259 15.47 -14.05 19.05
C HIS A 259 16.79 -13.35 18.77
N SER A 260 17.80 -13.69 19.57
CA SER A 260 19.14 -13.10 19.51
C SER A 260 20.13 -14.10 18.93
N TYR A 261 20.76 -13.73 17.82
CA TYR A 261 21.80 -14.51 17.16
C TYR A 261 23.15 -13.87 17.39
N LYS A 262 24.14 -14.69 17.76
CA LYS A 262 25.48 -14.23 18.11
C LYS A 262 26.48 -14.59 17.00
N PRO A 263 27.56 -13.82 16.86
CA PRO A 263 28.67 -14.19 16.00
C PRO A 263 29.23 -15.58 16.28
N TYR A 264 29.60 -16.30 15.23
CA TYR A 264 30.33 -17.55 15.35
C TYR A 264 31.84 -17.29 15.44
N GLY A 265 32.51 -17.84 16.45
CA GLY A 265 33.98 -17.92 16.49
C GLY A 265 34.76 -16.65 16.89
N SER A 266 34.11 -15.54 17.22
CA SER A 266 34.79 -14.28 17.60
C SER A 266 34.75 -14.02 19.12
N PRO A 267 35.83 -14.27 19.89
CA PRO A 267 35.91 -13.86 21.29
C PRO A 267 36.24 -12.38 21.49
N SER A 268 36.62 -11.65 20.42
CA SER A 268 36.93 -10.22 20.43
C SER A 268 36.46 -9.53 19.14
N TYR A 269 36.23 -8.21 19.21
CA TYR A 269 35.73 -7.38 18.10
C TYR A 269 36.76 -6.28 17.76
N LYS A 270 37.84 -6.62 17.07
CA LYS A 270 38.93 -5.68 16.74
C LYS A 270 38.69 -5.02 15.38
N ASN A 271 39.36 -3.89 15.17
CA ASN A 271 39.35 -3.20 13.88
C ASN A 271 39.79 -4.14 12.76
N SER A 272 39.10 -4.09 11.61
CA SER A 272 39.28 -4.97 10.45
C SER A 272 38.88 -6.44 10.62
N ASP A 273 38.34 -6.84 11.78
CA ASP A 273 37.80 -8.20 11.94
C ASP A 273 36.54 -8.38 11.07
N GLU A 274 36.38 -9.59 10.51
CA GLU A 274 35.16 -10.05 9.86
C GLU A 274 34.32 -10.87 10.86
N ILE A 275 33.07 -10.47 11.03
CA ILE A 275 32.10 -11.09 11.93
C ILE A 275 31.00 -11.73 11.10
N ARG A 276 30.66 -12.98 11.41
CA ARG A 276 29.60 -13.73 10.73
C ARG A 276 28.54 -14.18 11.71
N ILE A 277 27.29 -13.85 11.43
CA ILE A 277 26.12 -14.22 12.24
C ILE A 277 25.19 -15.08 11.37
N PRO A 278 25.34 -16.40 11.40
CA PRO A 278 24.50 -17.32 10.64
C PRO A 278 23.17 -17.59 11.35
N VAL A 279 22.10 -17.70 10.57
CA VAL A 279 20.78 -18.14 11.01
C VAL A 279 20.32 -19.29 10.13
N HIS A 280 20.30 -20.50 10.71
CA HIS A 280 20.01 -21.75 10.00
C HIS A 280 18.98 -22.56 10.79
N PHE A 281 17.71 -22.34 10.48
CA PHE A 281 16.62 -23.12 11.05
C PHE A 281 15.63 -23.49 9.95
N GLN A 282 15.19 -24.73 9.99
CA GLN A 282 14.07 -25.20 9.19
C GLN A 282 12.76 -24.82 9.88
N ASP A 283 11.73 -24.57 9.07
CA ASP A 283 10.35 -24.27 9.46
C ASP A 283 10.13 -22.98 10.27
N LEU A 284 11.10 -22.05 10.23
CA LEU A 284 10.95 -20.70 10.79
C LEU A 284 10.66 -19.67 9.70
N ILE A 285 9.68 -18.80 9.99
CA ILE A 285 9.44 -17.60 9.21
C ILE A 285 10.15 -16.44 9.93
N LEU A 286 11.12 -15.85 9.25
CA LEU A 286 11.96 -14.77 9.78
C LEU A 286 11.55 -13.44 9.17
N ASP A 287 11.36 -12.44 10.02
CA ASP A 287 11.09 -11.08 9.60
C ASP A 287 12.37 -10.23 9.62
N ILE A 288 12.87 -9.93 8.42
CA ILE A 288 14.14 -9.22 8.21
C ILE A 288 13.95 -7.70 8.20
N ASN A 289 12.75 -7.22 7.83
CA ASN A 289 12.46 -5.78 7.74
C ASN A 289 12.65 -5.09 9.10
N ASP A 290 12.10 -5.68 10.15
CA ASP A 290 12.21 -5.15 11.51
C ASP A 290 13.35 -5.78 12.34
N SER A 291 14.22 -6.57 11.71
CA SER A 291 15.43 -7.07 12.34
C SER A 291 16.47 -5.96 12.53
N TYR A 292 17.34 -6.11 13.53
CA TYR A 292 18.35 -5.10 13.85
C TYR A 292 19.61 -5.69 14.47
N ILE A 293 20.72 -4.98 14.32
CA ILE A 293 21.99 -5.27 15.00
C ILE A 293 21.98 -4.53 16.32
N TYR A 294 22.05 -5.27 17.42
CA TYR A 294 22.23 -4.73 18.75
C TYR A 294 23.72 -4.67 19.09
N ILE A 295 24.17 -3.51 19.57
CA ILE A 295 25.58 -3.25 19.88
C ILE A 295 25.70 -2.70 21.30
N GLU A 296 26.66 -3.22 22.06
CA GLU A 296 27.18 -2.59 23.28
C GLU A 296 28.69 -2.39 23.13
N GLY A 297 29.19 -1.32 23.75
CA GLY A 297 30.61 -1.03 23.76
C GLY A 297 30.99 -0.02 24.83
N THR A 298 32.28 0.28 24.91
CA THR A 298 32.81 1.33 25.78
C THR A 298 33.41 2.46 24.97
N PHE A 299 33.27 3.69 25.48
CA PHE A 299 33.82 4.90 24.87
C PHE A 299 34.52 5.74 25.95
N LYS A 300 35.84 5.87 25.85
CA LYS A 300 36.70 6.52 26.84
C LYS A 300 37.58 7.58 26.19
N PRO A 301 37.33 8.87 26.43
CA PRO A 301 38.24 9.93 26.03
C PRO A 301 39.62 9.75 26.66
N SER A 302 40.69 10.11 25.94
CA SER A 302 42.07 10.08 26.46
C SER A 302 42.33 11.12 27.54
N ASP A 303 41.58 12.22 27.54
CA ASP A 303 41.56 13.24 28.58
C ASP A 303 40.10 13.60 28.90
N VAL A 304 39.64 13.24 30.09
CA VAL A 304 38.26 13.47 30.56
C VAL A 304 37.93 14.95 30.80
N THR A 305 38.93 15.83 30.80
CA THR A 305 38.72 17.28 31.00
C THR A 305 38.42 18.03 29.71
N LYS A 306 38.60 17.38 28.55
CA LYS A 306 38.40 17.97 27.22
C LYS A 306 37.16 17.40 26.54
N SER A 307 36.56 18.20 25.65
CA SER A 307 35.36 17.79 24.92
C SER A 307 35.66 16.61 23.99
N CYS A 308 34.90 15.53 24.15
CA CYS A 308 34.93 14.34 23.29
C CYS A 308 33.62 13.56 23.45
N TYR A 309 32.91 13.33 22.34
CA TYR A 309 31.55 12.78 22.34
C TYR A 309 31.30 11.92 21.09
N LEU A 310 30.33 11.01 21.13
CA LEU A 310 29.97 10.20 19.98
C LEU A 310 29.36 11.08 18.88
N ALA A 311 29.85 10.89 17.65
CA ALA A 311 29.45 11.65 16.48
C ALA A 311 28.06 11.24 15.99
N ASN A 312 27.48 12.05 15.11
CA ASN A 312 26.27 11.65 14.41
C ASN A 312 26.51 10.36 13.60
N ASN A 313 25.56 9.42 13.65
CA ASN A 313 25.62 8.12 13.00
C ASN A 313 26.75 7.20 13.49
N ALA A 314 27.28 7.43 14.69
CA ALA A 314 28.46 6.72 15.25
C ALA A 314 28.40 5.20 15.13
N LEU A 315 27.23 4.59 15.36
CA LEU A 315 27.10 3.14 15.33
C LEU A 315 27.27 2.54 13.93
N ALA A 316 26.87 3.26 12.88
CA ALA A 316 27.07 2.81 11.50
C ALA A 316 28.54 2.96 11.06
N PHE A 317 29.28 3.91 11.65
CA PHE A 317 30.72 4.07 11.43
C PHE A 317 31.58 3.00 12.10
N LEU A 318 31.02 2.14 12.96
CA LEU A 318 31.73 0.99 13.50
C LEU A 318 32.10 -0.05 12.43
N PHE A 319 31.49 0.02 11.24
CA PHE A 319 31.65 -0.96 10.17
C PHE A 319 32.13 -0.28 8.88
N ASP A 320 33.05 -0.93 8.18
CA ASP A 320 33.44 -0.56 6.82
C ASP A 320 32.50 -1.20 5.78
N GLU A 321 31.92 -2.36 6.11
CA GLU A 321 31.03 -3.08 5.22
C GLU A 321 30.04 -3.97 5.97
N ILE A 322 28.80 -4.03 5.47
CA ILE A 322 27.75 -4.94 5.96
C ILE A 322 27.23 -5.72 4.76
N ARG A 323 27.20 -7.05 4.85
CA ARG A 323 26.65 -7.94 3.82
C ARG A 323 25.52 -8.78 4.38
N PHE A 324 24.50 -8.99 3.56
CA PHE A 324 23.43 -9.93 3.82
C PHE A 324 23.46 -11.00 2.74
N GLU A 325 23.67 -12.25 3.15
CA GLU A 325 23.68 -13.43 2.29
C GLU A 325 22.44 -14.29 2.56
N MET A 326 21.88 -14.85 1.50
CA MET A 326 20.72 -15.75 1.58
C MET A 326 20.92 -16.93 0.63
N GLY A 327 20.76 -18.14 1.12
CA GLY A 327 20.96 -19.38 0.35
C GLY A 327 22.38 -19.55 -0.20
N GLY A 328 23.37 -18.88 0.42
CA GLY A 328 24.76 -18.83 -0.07
C GLY A 328 25.03 -17.76 -1.14
N GLU A 329 23.99 -17.04 -1.58
CA GLU A 329 24.13 -15.94 -2.54
C GLU A 329 24.16 -14.59 -1.82
N GLN A 330 24.96 -13.67 -2.33
CA GLN A 330 25.12 -12.33 -1.76
C GLN A 330 23.97 -11.42 -2.21
N ALA A 331 22.93 -11.32 -1.39
CA ALA A 331 21.76 -10.49 -1.68
C ALA A 331 22.13 -9.00 -1.68
N VAL A 332 22.78 -8.51 -0.61
CA VAL A 332 23.18 -7.09 -0.53
C VAL A 332 24.56 -6.91 0.09
N VAL A 333 25.29 -5.91 -0.40
CA VAL A 333 26.50 -5.36 0.21
C VAL A 333 26.34 -3.86 0.35
N VAL A 334 26.54 -3.37 1.57
CA VAL A 334 26.55 -1.95 1.90
C VAL A 334 27.97 -1.57 2.29
N ARG A 335 28.62 -0.79 1.44
CA ARG A 335 29.97 -0.25 1.69
C ARG A 335 29.87 1.07 2.43
N LYS A 336 30.82 1.33 3.33
CA LYS A 336 30.84 2.51 4.22
C LYS A 336 29.45 2.82 4.80
N PRO A 337 28.84 1.90 5.58
CA PRO A 337 27.50 2.09 6.15
C PRO A 337 27.30 3.49 6.76
N GLY A 338 28.27 4.03 7.50
CA GLY A 338 28.19 5.38 8.05
C GLY A 338 27.92 6.50 7.03
N ILE A 339 28.52 6.46 5.84
CA ILE A 339 28.26 7.45 4.76
C ILE A 339 26.99 7.10 4.00
N THR A 340 26.83 5.83 3.63
CA THR A 340 25.67 5.35 2.87
C THR A 340 24.37 5.66 3.58
N THR A 341 24.27 5.36 4.88
CA THR A 341 23.08 5.65 5.66
C THR A 341 22.94 7.13 5.97
N ALA A 342 24.03 7.89 6.17
CA ALA A 342 23.92 9.33 6.32
C ALA A 342 23.28 10.00 5.10
N MET A 343 23.71 9.63 3.89
CA MET A 343 23.12 10.13 2.65
C MET A 343 21.65 9.69 2.52
N LYS A 344 21.36 8.41 2.75
CA LYS A 344 20.00 7.88 2.62
C LYS A 344 19.05 8.47 3.66
N LEU A 345 19.43 8.54 4.94
CA LEU A 345 18.58 9.02 6.02
C LEU A 345 18.20 10.49 5.83
N LYS A 346 19.15 11.33 5.42
CA LYS A 346 18.94 12.76 5.17
C LYS A 346 17.92 13.05 4.07
N VAL A 347 17.88 12.23 3.01
CA VAL A 347 16.89 12.41 1.94
C VAL A 347 15.56 11.72 2.25
N SER A 348 15.57 10.66 3.06
CA SER A 348 14.42 9.77 3.23
C SER A 348 13.48 10.17 4.37
N TYR A 349 14.02 10.76 5.44
CA TYR A 349 13.29 11.01 6.68
C TYR A 349 13.10 12.49 6.95
N SER A 350 12.12 12.79 7.80
CA SER A 350 11.86 14.14 8.30
C SER A 350 12.50 14.34 9.68
N ARG A 351 12.58 15.60 10.12
CA ARG A 351 13.05 15.96 11.46
C ARG A 351 12.26 15.27 12.59
N MET A 352 10.99 14.96 12.35
CA MET A 352 10.13 14.23 13.29
C MET A 352 10.65 12.81 13.59
N HIS A 353 11.40 12.22 12.66
CA HIS A 353 11.94 10.87 12.81
C HIS A 353 13.25 10.83 13.62
N GLU A 354 13.91 11.97 13.88
CA GLU A 354 15.19 12.01 14.59
C GLU A 354 15.11 11.30 15.95
N ARG A 355 13.99 11.44 16.67
CA ARG A 355 13.77 10.77 17.97
C ARG A 355 13.73 9.26 17.85
N ALA A 356 13.17 8.74 16.75
CA ALA A 356 13.13 7.29 16.47
C ALA A 356 14.50 6.75 16.01
N LEU A 357 15.35 7.61 15.44
CA LEU A 357 16.69 7.27 14.96
C LEU A 357 17.78 7.43 16.04
N THR A 358 17.50 8.08 17.17
CA THR A 358 18.47 8.28 18.27
C THR A 358 19.17 6.98 18.69
N THR A 359 18.42 5.88 18.84
CA THR A 359 18.99 4.59 19.25
C THR A 359 19.93 3.97 18.21
N CYS A 360 19.90 4.47 16.97
CA CYS A 360 20.82 4.10 15.89
C CYS A 360 22.09 4.97 15.89
N GLY A 361 22.22 5.88 16.85
CA GLY A 361 23.29 6.87 16.91
C GLY A 361 23.05 8.10 16.03
N TRP A 362 21.84 8.30 15.50
CA TRP A 362 21.52 9.50 14.71
C TRP A 362 21.14 10.70 15.59
N GLY A 363 21.51 11.89 15.15
CA GLY A 363 21.23 13.15 15.85
C GLY A 363 21.99 13.32 17.16
N LEU A 364 23.11 12.60 17.33
CA LEU A 364 24.03 12.80 18.47
C LEU A 364 24.84 14.08 18.28
N SER A 365 25.07 14.78 19.38
CA SER A 365 25.88 16.01 19.45
C SER A 365 26.49 16.12 20.83
N GLU A 366 27.36 17.10 21.07
CA GLU A 366 27.95 17.34 22.39
C GLU A 366 26.89 17.47 23.49
N SER A 367 25.79 18.16 23.20
CA SER A 367 24.67 18.33 24.14
C SER A 367 23.67 17.17 24.18
N LYS A 368 23.80 16.17 23.28
CA LYS A 368 22.85 15.07 23.13
C LYS A 368 23.58 13.75 22.91
N GLN A 369 23.79 13.02 24.00
CA GLN A 369 24.52 11.74 24.07
C GLN A 369 23.63 10.63 24.64
N ASP A 370 22.36 10.56 24.21
CA ASP A 370 21.31 9.71 24.81
C ASP A 370 21.63 8.20 24.84
N ILE A 371 22.57 7.73 24.01
CA ILE A 371 22.96 6.32 23.91
C ILE A 371 24.22 5.97 24.70
N PHE A 372 24.81 6.94 25.41
CA PHE A 372 26.07 6.80 26.13
C PHE A 372 25.91 7.26 27.57
N ASP A 373 26.33 6.42 28.51
CA ASP A 373 26.44 6.78 29.91
C ASP A 373 27.88 7.25 30.23
N PRO A 374 28.09 8.55 30.52
CA PRO A 374 29.42 9.07 30.83
C PRO A 374 29.99 8.53 32.15
N THR A 375 29.17 7.98 33.04
CA THR A 375 29.63 7.46 34.34
C THR A 375 30.25 6.08 34.19
N SER A 376 29.57 5.17 33.49
CA SER A 376 30.08 3.82 33.22
C SER A 376 30.97 3.74 31.98
N HIS A 377 30.98 4.79 31.15
CA HIS A 377 31.61 4.82 29.82
C HIS A 377 31.03 3.80 28.85
N ILE A 378 29.79 3.36 29.05
CA ILE A 378 29.13 2.35 28.23
C ILE A 378 28.18 3.05 27.24
N PHE A 379 28.20 2.62 25.99
CA PHE A 379 27.15 2.94 25.03
C PHE A 379 26.41 1.68 24.58
N SER A 380 25.15 1.84 24.21
CA SER A 380 24.38 0.78 23.58
C SER A 380 23.41 1.33 22.54
N GLY A 381 23.12 0.54 21.51
CA GLY A 381 22.19 0.96 20.49
C GLY A 381 21.72 -0.17 19.59
N LYS A 382 20.75 0.16 18.74
CA LYS A 382 20.18 -0.72 17.73
C LYS A 382 20.37 -0.12 16.35
N LEU A 383 20.88 -0.88 15.40
CA LEU A 383 20.87 -0.54 13.97
C LEU A 383 19.87 -1.42 13.23
N PRO A 384 18.64 -0.93 12.99
CA PRO A 384 17.67 -1.60 12.13
C PRO A 384 18.21 -1.81 10.72
N LEU A 385 18.04 -3.02 10.16
CA LEU A 385 18.53 -3.33 8.83
C LEU A 385 17.84 -2.48 7.75
N LYS A 386 16.56 -2.12 7.95
CA LYS A 386 15.81 -1.23 7.03
C LYS A 386 16.42 0.17 6.88
N TYR A 387 17.25 0.61 7.83
CA TYR A 387 17.99 1.88 7.74
C TYR A 387 19.39 1.71 7.16
N LEU A 388 19.88 0.46 7.06
CA LEU A 388 21.20 0.13 6.55
C LEU A 388 21.16 -0.31 5.08
N MET A 389 20.10 -1.00 4.65
CA MET A 389 20.02 -1.62 3.33
C MET A 389 18.59 -1.65 2.77
N GLY A 390 18.49 -1.46 1.46
CA GLY A 390 17.19 -1.43 0.78
C GLY A 390 16.48 -2.80 0.69
N PHE A 391 17.19 -3.93 0.84
CA PHE A 391 16.54 -5.24 0.95
C PHE A 391 15.58 -5.29 2.15
N ALA A 392 16.07 -4.88 3.31
CA ALA A 392 15.26 -4.81 4.52
C ALA A 392 14.31 -3.62 4.51
N GLU A 393 14.60 -2.54 3.79
CA GLU A 393 13.66 -1.42 3.60
C GLU A 393 12.41 -1.84 2.82
N ASP A 394 12.60 -2.54 1.69
CA ASP A 394 11.52 -2.80 0.73
C ASP A 394 10.80 -4.13 0.96
N TYR A 395 11.51 -5.17 1.41
CA TYR A 395 10.92 -6.50 1.58
C TYR A 395 10.38 -6.70 3.00
N THR A 396 9.09 -6.43 3.17
CA THR A 396 8.35 -6.53 4.45
C THR A 396 7.75 -7.90 4.73
N LYS A 397 7.98 -8.90 3.87
CA LYS A 397 7.39 -10.23 3.99
C LYS A 397 8.33 -11.19 4.72
N GLY A 398 7.77 -12.18 5.41
CA GLY A 398 8.54 -13.22 6.09
C GLY A 398 9.32 -14.11 5.11
N ILE A 399 10.53 -14.50 5.50
CA ILE A 399 11.40 -15.41 4.77
C ILE A 399 11.38 -16.79 5.44
N LEU A 400 11.10 -17.83 4.66
CA LEU A 400 10.94 -19.22 5.13
C LEU A 400 11.98 -20.14 4.50
N ASN A 401 12.52 -21.07 5.29
CA ASN A 401 13.30 -22.24 4.83
C ASN A 401 14.51 -21.91 3.94
N VAL A 402 15.23 -20.84 4.27
CA VAL A 402 16.47 -20.48 3.58
C VAL A 402 17.52 -20.04 4.60
N LYS A 403 18.75 -20.52 4.41
CA LYS A 403 19.91 -20.10 5.21
C LYS A 403 20.14 -18.61 5.01
N GLN A 404 20.30 -17.88 6.10
CA GLN A 404 20.63 -16.44 6.09
C GLN A 404 21.91 -16.21 6.88
N GLU A 405 22.71 -15.25 6.46
CA GLU A 405 23.96 -14.89 7.12
C GLU A 405 24.19 -13.40 7.03
N LEU A 406 24.40 -12.75 8.18
CA LEU A 406 24.80 -11.36 8.26
C LEU A 406 26.31 -11.29 8.50
N ILE A 407 27.02 -10.60 7.61
CA ILE A 407 28.49 -10.47 7.66
C ILE A 407 28.83 -9.01 7.88
N LEU A 408 29.65 -8.72 8.88
CA LEU A 408 30.06 -7.37 9.25
C LEU A 408 31.58 -7.28 9.19
N ILE A 409 32.12 -6.26 8.52
CA ILE A 409 33.55 -5.94 8.57
C ILE A 409 33.71 -4.71 9.46
N ILE A 410 34.38 -4.87 10.60
CA ILE A 410 34.62 -3.76 11.53
C ILE A 410 35.56 -2.74 10.87
N ALA A 411 35.24 -1.47 11.04
CA ALA A 411 36.00 -0.36 10.48
C ALA A 411 37.49 -0.42 10.85
N ARG A 412 38.36 -0.03 9.93
CA ARG A 412 39.81 0.08 10.18
C ARG A 412 40.18 1.07 11.28
N SER A 413 39.35 2.09 11.47
CA SER A 413 39.49 3.14 12.48
C SER A 413 38.12 3.53 13.00
N PHE A 414 38.03 3.90 14.28
CA PHE A 414 36.81 4.43 14.89
C PHE A 414 36.79 5.97 14.97
N GLN A 415 37.70 6.66 14.28
CA GLN A 415 37.78 8.12 14.31
C GLN A 415 36.55 8.82 13.74
N ASN A 416 35.77 8.16 12.88
CA ASN A 416 34.48 8.69 12.41
C ASN A 416 33.33 8.48 13.41
N CYS A 417 33.54 7.71 14.49
CA CYS A 417 32.50 7.43 15.48
C CYS A 417 32.39 8.52 16.55
N TYR A 418 33.34 9.44 16.64
CA TYR A 418 33.37 10.47 17.68
C TYR A 418 33.95 11.79 17.17
N MET A 419 33.61 12.87 17.87
CA MET A 419 34.15 14.21 17.65
C MET A 419 34.69 14.77 18.96
N GLY A 420 35.71 15.62 18.88
CA GLY A 420 36.29 16.27 20.05
C GLY A 420 37.70 16.80 19.86
N GLU A 421 38.24 17.33 20.94
CA GLU A 421 39.60 17.88 21.01
C GLU A 421 40.67 16.79 21.19
N VAL A 422 40.26 15.63 21.71
CA VAL A 422 41.15 14.52 22.07
C VAL A 422 40.71 13.21 21.44
N ASP A 423 41.66 12.28 21.32
CA ASP A 423 41.35 10.93 20.87
C ASP A 423 40.55 10.17 21.93
N ALA A 424 39.80 9.18 21.52
CA ALA A 424 39.07 8.28 22.40
C ALA A 424 39.34 6.82 22.06
N GLN A 425 39.37 5.99 23.09
CA GLN A 425 39.38 4.54 22.97
C GLN A 425 37.93 4.04 22.90
N LEU A 426 37.60 3.38 21.79
CA LEU A 426 36.31 2.76 21.57
C LEU A 426 36.50 1.24 21.45
N GLU A 427 35.73 0.48 22.22
CA GLU A 427 35.75 -0.98 22.19
C GLU A 427 34.33 -1.52 22.07
N ILE A 428 34.12 -2.44 21.14
CA ILE A 428 32.85 -3.16 21.03
C ILE A 428 32.91 -4.34 22.01
N THR A 429 31.91 -4.49 22.87
CA THR A 429 31.84 -5.57 23.86
C THR A 429 30.80 -6.63 23.47
N LYS A 430 29.80 -6.25 22.67
CA LYS A 430 28.72 -7.16 22.26
C LYS A 430 28.16 -6.77 20.91
N ILE A 431 27.97 -7.77 20.05
CA ILE A 431 27.18 -7.67 18.81
C ILE A 431 26.20 -8.84 18.78
N GLU A 432 24.93 -8.55 18.57
CA GLU A 432 23.88 -9.56 18.37
C GLU A 432 22.96 -9.14 17.22
N TRP A 433 22.58 -10.08 16.36
CA TRP A 433 21.51 -9.85 15.38
C TRP A 433 20.19 -10.29 15.97
N LYS A 434 19.27 -9.35 16.17
CA LYS A 434 17.93 -9.58 16.70
C LYS A 434 16.95 -9.75 15.54
N ILE A 435 16.24 -10.88 15.50
CA ILE A 435 15.27 -11.20 14.43
C ILE A 435 13.98 -11.70 15.07
N ARG A 436 12.84 -11.26 14.54
CA ARG A 436 11.54 -11.77 14.96
C ARG A 436 11.20 -13.08 14.24
N HIS A 437 10.81 -14.07 15.03
CA HIS A 437 10.22 -15.32 14.56
C HIS A 437 8.72 -15.15 14.46
N VAL A 438 8.19 -15.33 13.26
CA VAL A 438 6.76 -15.22 12.97
C VAL A 438 6.15 -16.61 13.09
N MET A 439 5.30 -16.81 14.10
CA MET A 439 4.57 -18.06 14.29
C MET A 439 3.11 -17.88 13.89
N PRO A 440 2.71 -18.30 12.68
CA PRO A 440 1.32 -18.28 12.27
C PRO A 440 0.50 -19.32 13.03
N ASP A 441 -0.81 -19.10 13.11
CA ASP A 441 -1.78 -20.10 13.59
C ASP A 441 -1.69 -21.39 12.77
N ASP A 442 -1.93 -22.54 13.41
CA ASP A 442 -1.80 -23.85 12.78
C ASP A 442 -2.64 -23.98 11.51
N ARG A 443 -3.83 -23.37 11.46
CA ARG A 443 -4.69 -23.37 10.26
C ARG A 443 -4.05 -22.55 9.14
N VAL A 444 -3.45 -21.41 9.46
CA VAL A 444 -2.74 -20.54 8.51
C VAL A 444 -1.45 -21.19 8.04
N LYS A 445 -0.69 -21.80 8.96
CA LYS A 445 0.53 -22.56 8.70
C LYS A 445 0.26 -23.72 7.73
N LEU A 446 -0.77 -24.52 7.98
CA LEU A 446 -1.16 -25.62 7.09
C LEU A 446 -1.57 -25.11 5.70
N LYS A 447 -2.34 -24.01 5.63
CA LYS A 447 -2.68 -23.38 4.35
C LYS A 447 -1.44 -22.91 3.60
N LEU A 448 -0.50 -22.24 4.28
CA LEU A 448 0.75 -21.77 3.72
C LEU A 448 1.60 -22.93 3.19
N LEU A 449 1.85 -23.95 4.01
CA LEU A 449 2.61 -25.15 3.61
C LEU A 449 1.94 -25.89 2.45
N SER A 450 0.60 -26.01 2.43
CA SER A 450 -0.13 -26.64 1.33
C SER A 450 0.03 -25.89 0.01
N ARG A 451 0.13 -24.54 0.04
CA ARG A 451 0.38 -23.72 -1.16
C ARG A 451 1.81 -23.86 -1.65
N LEU A 452 2.78 -23.91 -0.73
CA LEU A 452 4.19 -24.12 -1.06
C LEU A 452 4.43 -25.50 -1.68
N ASN A 453 3.79 -26.55 -1.16
CA ASN A 453 3.92 -27.91 -1.70
C ASN A 453 3.23 -28.08 -3.06
N LYS A 454 2.18 -27.30 -3.36
CA LYS A 454 1.46 -27.36 -4.64
C LYS A 454 2.14 -26.59 -5.77
N GLY A 455 3.11 -25.72 -5.48
CA GLY A 455 3.76 -24.86 -6.47
C GLY A 455 5.27 -24.89 -6.37
N HIS A 456 5.95 -25.39 -7.41
CA HIS A 456 7.41 -25.29 -7.57
C HIS A 456 7.86 -23.87 -7.96
N LYS A 457 7.10 -22.84 -7.57
CA LYS A 457 7.33 -21.45 -8.00
C LYS A 457 8.34 -20.79 -7.06
N ARG A 458 9.45 -20.34 -7.62
CA ARG A 458 10.40 -19.46 -6.92
C ARG A 458 9.68 -18.17 -6.49
N ILE A 459 9.87 -17.78 -5.24
CA ILE A 459 9.37 -16.51 -4.71
C ILE A 459 10.29 -15.40 -5.22
N LYS A 460 9.71 -14.42 -5.92
CA LYS A 460 10.40 -13.19 -6.34
C LYS A 460 10.40 -12.19 -5.18
N ILE A 461 11.58 -11.67 -4.86
CA ILE A 461 11.85 -10.64 -3.87
C ILE A 461 12.39 -9.42 -4.62
N PRO A 462 11.52 -8.49 -5.04
CA PRO A 462 11.94 -7.19 -5.56
C PRO A 462 12.38 -6.28 -4.42
N TYR A 463 13.48 -5.56 -4.60
CA TYR A 463 13.95 -4.53 -3.68
C TYR A 463 14.90 -3.57 -4.40
N ARG A 464 15.14 -2.40 -3.81
CA ARG A 464 16.10 -1.40 -4.32
C ARG A 464 17.43 -1.59 -3.61
N LYS A 465 18.48 -1.89 -4.36
CA LYS A 465 19.83 -2.01 -3.82
C LYS A 465 20.43 -0.61 -3.65
N TRP A 466 21.18 -0.42 -2.57
CA TRP A 466 21.91 0.80 -2.28
C TRP A 466 23.39 0.56 -2.58
N GLU A 467 23.97 1.31 -3.51
CA GLU A 467 25.35 1.10 -3.93
C GLU A 467 26.13 2.42 -3.93
N LEU A 468 27.08 2.53 -3.00
CA LEU A 468 27.91 3.72 -2.83
C LEU A 468 29.18 3.62 -3.68
N TYR A 469 29.44 4.69 -4.43
CA TYR A 469 30.69 4.94 -5.12
C TYR A 469 31.37 6.19 -4.58
N GLU A 470 32.69 6.19 -4.65
CA GLU A 470 33.53 7.29 -4.18
C GLU A 470 34.53 7.68 -5.28
N LEU A 471 34.56 8.96 -5.61
CA LEU A 471 35.65 9.61 -6.32
C LEU A 471 36.58 10.23 -5.27
N PRO A 472 37.79 9.67 -5.05
CA PRO A 472 38.64 10.07 -3.92
C PRO A 472 39.10 11.52 -3.96
N THR A 473 39.23 12.11 -5.15
CA THR A 473 39.67 13.51 -5.31
C THR A 473 39.12 14.07 -6.61
N LEU A 474 38.52 15.25 -6.51
CA LEU A 474 38.04 16.04 -7.63
C LEU A 474 39.21 16.76 -8.31
N ARG A 475 39.19 16.84 -9.64
CA ARG A 475 40.20 17.59 -10.37
C ARG A 475 40.04 19.10 -10.10
N GLU A 476 41.15 19.82 -10.05
CA GLU A 476 41.17 21.28 -9.90
C GLU A 476 40.81 22.01 -11.21
N THR A 477 39.66 21.64 -11.78
CA THR A 477 39.09 22.20 -13.01
C THR A 477 37.74 22.84 -12.70
N SER A 478 37.19 23.61 -13.65
CA SER A 478 35.83 24.19 -13.52
C SER A 478 34.72 23.21 -13.92
N SER A 479 35.07 22.09 -14.57
CA SER A 479 34.15 20.99 -14.89
C SER A 479 34.87 19.65 -14.82
N ASP A 480 34.13 18.59 -14.50
CA ASP A 480 34.63 17.23 -14.46
C ASP A 480 33.53 16.25 -14.93
N VAL A 481 33.97 15.09 -15.42
CA VAL A 481 33.11 13.97 -15.80
C VAL A 481 33.64 12.71 -15.11
N TRP A 482 32.80 12.12 -14.29
CA TRP A 482 33.08 10.89 -13.57
C TRP A 482 32.29 9.72 -14.15
N ALA A 483 32.98 8.75 -14.76
CA ALA A 483 32.38 7.47 -15.12
C ALA A 483 32.31 6.59 -13.86
N ILE A 484 31.11 6.42 -13.30
CA ILE A 484 30.92 5.70 -12.05
C ILE A 484 31.05 4.19 -12.26
N LYS A 485 30.21 3.65 -13.16
CA LYS A 485 30.21 2.23 -13.50
C LYS A 485 29.52 1.97 -14.83
N THR A 486 29.77 0.79 -15.39
CA THR A 486 28.96 0.16 -16.44
C THR A 486 28.21 -0.99 -15.80
N THR A 487 26.88 -0.97 -15.85
CA THR A 487 26.03 -2.04 -15.31
C THR A 487 25.33 -2.85 -16.40
N THR A 488 24.83 -4.02 -16.05
CA THR A 488 23.93 -4.78 -16.93
C THR A 488 22.51 -4.20 -16.84
N SER A 489 21.68 -4.37 -17.87
CA SER A 489 20.27 -3.94 -17.85
C SER A 489 19.41 -4.57 -16.73
N LEU A 490 19.95 -5.53 -15.98
CA LEU A 490 19.27 -6.19 -14.86
C LEU A 490 19.17 -5.29 -13.62
N GLU A 491 20.11 -4.36 -13.46
CA GLU A 491 20.12 -3.36 -12.39
C GLU A 491 19.67 -2.01 -12.99
N LYS A 492 18.43 -1.60 -12.70
CA LYS A 492 17.87 -0.35 -13.27
C LYS A 492 18.06 0.79 -12.27
N PRO A 493 19.00 1.74 -12.48
CA PRO A 493 19.14 2.90 -11.60
C PRO A 493 17.83 3.69 -11.59
N ARG A 494 17.39 4.16 -10.42
CA ARG A 494 16.18 4.98 -10.27
C ARG A 494 16.50 6.33 -9.67
N TYR A 495 17.46 6.36 -8.75
CA TYR A 495 17.90 7.59 -8.10
C TYR A 495 19.40 7.59 -7.90
N ILE A 496 20.00 8.77 -7.98
CA ILE A 496 21.40 8.99 -7.59
C ILE A 496 21.42 10.15 -6.60
N ILE A 497 21.96 9.89 -5.41
CA ILE A 497 22.16 10.87 -4.36
C ILE A 497 23.66 11.20 -4.33
N ILE A 498 23.99 12.48 -4.43
CA ILE A 498 25.37 12.94 -4.63
C ILE A 498 25.74 13.89 -3.50
N GLY A 499 26.88 13.64 -2.88
CA GLY A 499 27.43 14.48 -1.81
C GLY A 499 28.89 14.82 -2.11
N PHE A 500 29.23 16.10 -2.00
CA PHE A 500 30.62 16.57 -2.03
C PHE A 500 31.09 16.73 -0.60
N GLN A 501 32.32 16.29 -0.30
CA GLN A 501 32.85 16.38 1.05
C GLN A 501 34.36 16.68 0.98
N PRO A 502 34.89 17.58 1.81
CA PRO A 502 36.33 17.70 1.99
C PRO A 502 36.96 16.39 2.48
N ILE A 503 38.16 16.06 2.00
CA ILE A 503 38.86 14.83 2.37
C ILE A 503 39.14 14.79 3.89
N ASP A 504 39.37 15.94 4.52
CA ASP A 504 39.65 16.08 5.95
C ASP A 504 38.45 15.80 6.87
N TYR A 505 37.26 15.50 6.33
CA TYR A 505 36.10 15.08 7.12
C TYR A 505 36.13 13.57 7.45
N SER A 506 36.97 12.78 6.76
CA SER A 506 37.18 11.37 7.09
C SER A 506 38.27 11.22 8.12
N ASP A 507 38.06 10.33 9.08
CA ASP A 507 39.04 9.90 10.07
C ASP A 507 39.65 11.10 10.83
N ASN A 508 38.80 12.09 11.11
CA ASN A 508 39.19 13.33 11.74
C ASN A 508 38.18 13.73 12.82
N LYS A 509 38.58 13.57 14.08
CA LYS A 509 37.78 13.91 15.27
C LYS A 509 37.33 15.38 15.34
N ALA A 510 37.93 16.29 14.58
CA ALA A 510 37.52 17.69 14.56
C ALA A 510 36.38 17.98 13.56
N LYS A 511 35.98 17.00 12.73
CA LYS A 511 35.03 17.18 11.63
C LYS A 511 33.93 16.11 11.68
N ASP A 512 32.72 16.51 11.31
CA ASP A 512 31.58 15.60 11.22
C ASP A 512 31.59 14.89 9.87
N ALA A 513 31.91 13.60 9.88
CA ALA A 513 31.95 12.75 8.68
C ALA A 513 30.59 12.61 7.99
N THR A 514 29.48 12.97 8.65
CA THR A 514 28.14 12.95 8.04
C THR A 514 27.83 14.22 7.26
N LYS A 515 28.64 15.29 7.35
CA LYS A 515 28.37 16.59 6.69
C LYS A 515 28.91 16.69 5.27
N PHE A 516 28.14 17.31 4.39
CA PHE A 516 28.49 17.56 2.99
C PHE A 516 28.60 19.07 2.71
N ILE A 517 29.16 19.44 1.56
CA ILE A 517 29.32 20.83 1.12
C ILE A 517 28.69 21.04 -0.26
N HIS A 518 28.33 22.30 -0.58
CA HIS A 518 27.79 22.65 -1.90
C HIS A 518 28.85 22.67 -3.01
N ALA A 519 30.14 22.71 -2.67
CA ALA A 519 31.29 22.77 -3.59
C ALA A 519 31.17 23.81 -4.73
N ASP A 520 30.38 24.88 -4.51
CA ASP A 520 29.97 25.87 -5.52
C ASP A 520 29.51 25.26 -6.85
N ILE A 521 28.79 24.13 -6.79
CA ILE A 521 28.24 23.47 -7.96
C ILE A 521 27.26 24.41 -8.67
N ASN A 522 27.46 24.57 -9.99
CA ASN A 522 26.58 25.28 -10.89
C ASN A 522 25.54 24.33 -11.51
N SER A 523 25.97 23.13 -11.91
CA SER A 523 25.10 22.10 -12.48
C SER A 523 25.66 20.70 -12.25
N ILE A 524 24.75 19.73 -12.16
CA ILE A 524 25.05 18.30 -12.15
C ILE A 524 24.10 17.63 -13.14
N ARG A 525 24.64 16.76 -14.00
CA ARG A 525 23.87 15.94 -14.93
C ARG A 525 24.35 14.51 -14.89
N LEU A 526 23.39 13.61 -14.84
CA LEU A 526 23.58 12.18 -14.98
C LEU A 526 23.36 11.78 -16.44
N TYR A 527 24.30 11.04 -17.00
CA TYR A 527 24.17 10.35 -18.26
C TYR A 527 23.99 8.87 -18.00
N LEU A 528 22.87 8.33 -18.47
CA LEU A 528 22.61 6.90 -18.59
C LEU A 528 22.68 6.55 -20.07
N ASN A 529 23.81 6.01 -20.52
CA ASN A 529 24.15 5.90 -21.94
C ASN A 529 24.03 7.27 -22.65
N ALA A 530 23.03 7.41 -23.54
CA ALA A 530 22.77 8.65 -24.29
C ALA A 530 21.70 9.55 -23.65
N THR A 531 20.99 9.07 -22.62
CA THR A 531 19.92 9.82 -21.96
C THR A 531 20.47 10.63 -20.80
N VAL A 532 20.03 11.88 -20.65
CA VAL A 532 20.53 12.80 -19.63
C VAL A 532 19.44 13.20 -18.63
N TYR A 533 19.81 13.28 -17.34
CA TYR A 533 18.94 13.65 -16.22
C TYR A 533 19.64 14.67 -15.30
N PRO A 534 19.01 15.79 -14.92
CA PRO A 534 17.83 16.36 -15.57
C PRO A 534 18.12 16.72 -17.03
N TYR A 535 17.06 16.82 -17.85
CA TYR A 535 17.18 17.22 -19.26
C TYR A 535 17.70 18.66 -19.39
N GLU A 536 17.08 19.58 -18.65
CA GLU A 536 17.55 20.95 -18.56
C GLU A 536 18.72 21.05 -17.58
N ARG A 537 19.75 21.78 -17.99
CA ARG A 537 20.90 22.05 -17.15
C ARG A 537 20.49 23.00 -16.02
N TRP A 538 20.81 22.64 -14.78
CA TRP A 538 20.65 23.56 -13.66
C TRP A 538 21.61 24.77 -13.80
N ASN A 539 21.23 25.87 -13.16
CA ASN A 539 22.00 27.11 -13.17
C ASN A 539 22.12 27.63 -11.73
N LEU A 540 22.68 26.80 -10.86
CA LEU A 540 22.71 27.02 -9.41
C LEU A 540 23.68 28.14 -9.04
N ASP A 541 23.31 28.99 -8.08
CA ASP A 541 24.22 29.99 -7.48
C ASP A 541 23.97 30.06 -5.98
N PHE A 542 24.81 29.34 -5.23
CA PHE A 542 24.73 29.28 -3.77
C PHE A 542 25.03 30.62 -3.09
N SER A 543 25.88 31.47 -3.70
CA SER A 543 26.19 32.81 -3.17
C SER A 543 24.97 33.75 -3.24
N ARG A 544 24.10 33.56 -4.23
CA ARG A 544 22.87 34.34 -4.43
C ARG A 544 21.60 33.61 -3.97
N LYS A 545 21.74 32.47 -3.29
CA LYS A 545 20.65 31.57 -2.88
C LYS A 545 19.76 31.06 -4.04
N LEU A 546 20.31 30.97 -5.24
CA LEU A 546 19.64 30.42 -6.42
C LEU A 546 19.89 28.91 -6.53
N TYR A 547 19.48 28.13 -5.52
CA TYR A 547 19.63 26.67 -5.49
C TYR A 547 18.29 25.93 -5.33
N ALA A 548 17.17 26.61 -5.60
CA ALA A 548 15.81 26.06 -5.51
C ALA A 548 15.62 24.78 -6.32
N ALA A 549 16.21 24.66 -7.51
CA ALA A 549 16.08 23.44 -8.31
C ALA A 549 16.71 22.21 -7.64
N ALA A 550 17.86 22.38 -6.98
CA ALA A 550 18.51 21.29 -6.24
C ALA A 550 17.72 20.93 -4.97
N TYR A 551 17.20 21.94 -4.26
CA TYR A 551 16.35 21.71 -3.08
C TYR A 551 15.03 21.03 -3.44
N TYR A 552 14.40 21.43 -4.55
CA TYR A 552 13.18 20.82 -5.06
C TYR A 552 13.38 19.33 -5.39
N ALA A 553 14.53 18.96 -5.96
CA ALA A 553 14.84 17.55 -6.19
C ALA A 553 15.08 16.78 -4.87
N TYR A 554 15.72 17.42 -3.89
CA TYR A 554 15.92 16.86 -2.54
C TYR A 554 14.60 16.64 -1.79
N GLU A 555 13.70 17.63 -1.74
CA GLU A 555 12.43 17.53 -1.02
C GLU A 555 11.47 16.51 -1.66
N ASN A 556 11.44 16.43 -3.00
CA ASN A 556 10.55 15.52 -3.73
C ASN A 556 11.02 14.08 -3.73
N PHE A 557 12.24 13.79 -3.26
CA PHE A 557 12.70 12.42 -3.13
C PHE A 557 11.71 11.57 -2.33
N GLN A 558 11.13 12.12 -1.25
CA GLN A 558 10.20 11.35 -0.42
C GLN A 558 8.89 11.00 -1.13
N SER A 559 8.28 11.96 -1.84
CA SER A 559 7.09 11.69 -2.64
C SER A 559 7.38 10.69 -3.77
N SER A 560 8.48 10.88 -4.52
CA SER A 560 8.82 10.02 -5.67
C SER A 560 9.27 8.60 -5.23
N TYR A 561 10.10 8.48 -4.18
CA TYR A 561 10.64 7.20 -3.72
C TYR A 561 9.66 6.38 -2.85
N TYR A 562 8.89 7.03 -1.99
CA TYR A 562 7.98 6.36 -1.03
C TYR A 562 6.49 6.51 -1.35
N GLY A 563 6.12 7.33 -2.34
CA GLY A 563 4.71 7.63 -2.62
C GLY A 563 4.04 8.49 -1.55
N LYS A 564 4.80 9.29 -0.80
CA LYS A 564 4.22 10.19 0.22
C LYS A 564 3.43 11.31 -0.46
N GLU A 565 2.24 11.60 0.06
CA GLU A 565 1.39 12.71 -0.40
C GLU A 565 1.98 14.08 -0.02
N MET A 566 2.56 14.19 1.19
CA MET A 566 3.20 15.42 1.67
C MET A 566 4.69 15.18 1.90
N ASN A 567 5.52 16.08 1.35
CA ASN A 567 6.96 16.07 1.57
C ASN A 567 7.29 16.70 2.91
N GLU A 568 8.11 16.01 3.70
CA GLU A 568 8.68 16.54 4.94
C GLU A 568 10.20 16.31 4.95
N PRO A 569 10.98 17.16 4.24
CA PRO A 569 12.43 17.01 4.20
C PRO A 569 13.07 17.14 5.59
N MET A 570 14.21 16.47 5.81
CA MET A 570 14.97 16.59 7.06
C MET A 570 15.50 18.01 7.26
N MET A 571 15.95 18.63 6.16
CA MET A 571 16.55 19.96 6.15
C MET A 571 15.62 20.96 5.46
N ASP A 572 15.47 22.14 6.05
CA ASP A 572 14.83 23.26 5.38
C ASP A 572 15.71 23.88 4.28
N PHE A 573 15.17 24.84 3.52
CA PHE A 573 15.89 25.50 2.43
C PHE A 573 17.17 26.21 2.87
N GLY A 574 17.22 26.72 4.10
CA GLY A 574 18.40 27.39 4.65
C GLY A 574 19.45 26.39 5.16
N GLU A 575 19.01 25.31 5.79
CA GLU A 575 19.88 24.24 6.28
C GLU A 575 20.55 23.48 5.13
N PHE A 576 19.81 23.23 4.05
CA PHE A 576 20.33 22.58 2.84
C PHE A 576 21.56 23.29 2.26
N LEU A 577 21.67 24.62 2.40
CA LEU A 577 22.84 25.39 1.94
C LEU A 577 24.15 24.88 2.55
N ASN A 578 24.11 24.47 3.82
CA ASN A 578 25.29 24.09 4.59
C ASN A 578 25.62 22.60 4.52
N ASP A 579 24.68 21.78 4.03
CA ASP A 579 24.78 20.32 4.03
C ASP A 579 24.03 19.68 2.85
N PRO A 580 24.28 20.14 1.61
CA PRO A 580 23.45 19.74 0.48
C PRO A 580 23.75 18.31 0.02
N LEU A 581 22.67 17.60 -0.31
CA LEU A 581 22.69 16.37 -1.07
C LEU A 581 21.92 16.58 -2.36
N PHE A 582 22.59 16.39 -3.49
CA PHE A 582 21.97 16.54 -4.80
C PHE A 582 21.30 15.24 -5.19
N VAL A 583 19.99 15.28 -5.44
CA VAL A 583 19.21 14.12 -5.86
C VAL A 583 18.91 14.23 -7.35
N ILE A 584 19.22 13.18 -8.11
CA ILE A 584 18.80 13.05 -9.51
C ILE A 584 17.79 11.91 -9.58
N ASP A 585 16.56 12.25 -9.93
CA ASP A 585 15.49 11.30 -10.24
C ASP A 585 15.60 10.86 -11.70
N CYS A 586 15.86 9.58 -11.89
CA CYS A 586 15.83 8.91 -13.19
C CYS A 586 14.87 7.70 -13.12
N SER A 587 13.82 7.77 -12.32
CA SER A 587 12.91 6.64 -12.09
C SER A 587 12.05 6.33 -13.31
N HIS A 588 11.69 7.32 -14.14
CA HIS A 588 10.82 7.15 -15.31
C HIS A 588 11.56 6.81 -16.62
N GLN A 589 12.54 5.90 -16.57
CA GLN A 589 13.24 5.45 -17.79
C GLN A 589 12.36 4.50 -18.60
N ALA A 590 12.41 4.65 -19.93
CA ALA A 590 11.80 3.70 -20.85
C ALA A 590 12.24 2.26 -20.54
N ASP A 591 11.31 1.33 -20.61
CA ASP A 591 11.63 -0.09 -20.55
C ASP A 591 12.31 -0.49 -21.85
N ALA A 592 13.64 -0.49 -21.84
CA ALA A 592 14.42 -0.95 -22.97
C ALA A 592 14.18 -2.47 -23.12
N MET A 593 13.39 -2.87 -24.12
CA MET A 593 13.37 -4.25 -24.61
C MET A 593 14.72 -4.56 -25.29
N LYS A 594 15.81 -4.75 -24.52
CA LYS A 594 17.07 -5.40 -24.94
C LYS A 594 18.09 -5.45 -23.79
N SER A 595 18.81 -6.57 -23.69
CA SER A 595 19.96 -6.77 -22.82
C SER A 595 21.15 -5.90 -23.25
N SER A 596 21.12 -4.61 -22.95
CA SER A 596 22.25 -3.70 -23.16
C SER A 596 22.92 -3.32 -21.84
N THR A 597 24.21 -3.05 -21.87
CA THR A 597 24.90 -2.42 -20.74
C THR A 597 24.44 -0.96 -20.58
N VAL A 598 24.44 -0.46 -19.35
CA VAL A 598 24.13 0.92 -19.00
C VAL A 598 25.37 1.56 -18.39
N ASP A 599 25.95 2.51 -19.12
CA ASP A 599 27.02 3.36 -18.64
C ASP A 599 26.45 4.50 -17.81
N ILE A 600 26.89 4.62 -16.55
CA ILE A 600 26.47 5.65 -15.61
C ILE A 600 27.61 6.67 -15.48
N LYS A 601 27.40 7.89 -15.96
CA LYS A 601 28.38 8.98 -15.90
C LYS A 601 27.77 10.23 -15.25
N LEU A 602 28.49 10.86 -14.33
CA LEU A 602 28.14 12.15 -13.78
C LEU A 602 29.00 13.23 -14.43
N GLU A 603 28.36 14.28 -14.93
CA GLU A 603 29.01 15.53 -15.31
C GLU A 603 28.62 16.59 -14.29
N PHE A 604 29.59 17.35 -13.81
CA PHE A 604 29.32 18.49 -12.95
C PHE A 604 30.30 19.63 -13.25
N ASP A 605 29.85 20.85 -13.00
CA ASP A 605 30.62 22.08 -13.20
C ASP A 605 30.35 23.10 -12.09
N THR A 606 31.30 24.02 -11.91
CA THR A 606 31.23 25.10 -10.93
C THR A 606 31.26 26.46 -11.61
N ARG A 607 30.67 27.48 -10.96
CA ARG A 607 30.81 28.88 -11.38
C ARG A 607 32.18 29.47 -11.04
N LYS A 608 32.91 28.85 -10.12
CA LYS A 608 34.25 29.26 -9.73
C LYS A 608 35.27 28.82 -10.79
N ASN A 609 36.49 29.34 -10.71
CA ASN A 609 37.55 28.96 -11.65
C ASN A 609 37.96 27.48 -11.50
N LYS A 610 37.84 26.93 -10.28
CA LYS A 610 38.11 25.53 -9.97
C LYS A 610 37.22 25.07 -8.82
N PHE A 611 36.95 23.77 -8.74
CA PHE A 611 36.33 23.17 -7.55
C PHE A 611 37.21 23.37 -6.31
N PRO A 612 36.64 23.29 -5.09
CA PRO A 612 37.43 23.37 -3.87
C PRO A 612 38.49 22.25 -3.80
N GLU A 613 39.70 22.62 -3.39
CA GLU A 613 40.82 21.68 -3.23
C GLU A 613 40.46 20.57 -2.24
N ASN A 614 41.05 19.38 -2.44
CA ASN A 614 40.86 18.23 -1.55
C ASN A 614 39.38 17.88 -1.32
N THR A 615 38.56 17.94 -2.36
CA THR A 615 37.15 17.50 -2.30
C THR A 615 37.03 16.10 -2.88
N LYS A 616 36.34 15.21 -2.17
CA LYS A 616 35.89 13.90 -2.66
C LYS A 616 34.40 13.94 -2.99
N VAL A 617 33.95 13.03 -3.84
CA VAL A 617 32.56 12.94 -4.26
C VAL A 617 32.02 11.56 -3.95
N TYR A 618 30.85 11.52 -3.32
CA TYR A 618 30.07 10.31 -3.10
C TYR A 618 28.88 10.27 -4.05
N ALA A 619 28.65 9.12 -4.68
CA ALA A 619 27.43 8.85 -5.43
C ALA A 619 26.78 7.57 -4.89
N LEU A 620 25.62 7.72 -4.25
CA LEU A 620 24.79 6.62 -3.80
C LEU A 620 23.73 6.34 -4.88
N ILE A 621 23.87 5.22 -5.57
CA ILE A 621 22.94 4.76 -6.59
C ILE A 621 21.90 3.86 -5.94
N LEU A 622 20.63 4.18 -6.16
CA LEU A 622 19.49 3.33 -5.79
C LEU A 622 18.96 2.69 -7.07
N HIS A 623 19.02 1.36 -7.18
CA HIS A 623 18.60 0.64 -8.38
C HIS A 623 17.73 -0.58 -8.05
N ASP A 624 16.78 -0.88 -8.93
CA ASP A 624 15.91 -2.03 -8.77
C ASP A 624 16.68 -3.33 -9.01
N THR A 625 16.43 -4.32 -8.16
CA THR A 625 16.92 -5.68 -8.30
C THR A 625 15.86 -6.68 -7.85
N CYS A 626 15.99 -7.93 -8.30
CA CYS A 626 15.09 -9.00 -7.90
C CYS A 626 15.90 -10.24 -7.53
N LEU A 627 15.70 -10.74 -6.32
CA LEU A 627 16.19 -12.05 -5.92
C LEU A 627 15.06 -13.06 -6.09
N GLN A 628 15.37 -14.29 -6.50
CA GLN A 628 14.40 -15.38 -6.54
C GLN A 628 14.87 -16.55 -5.69
N TYR A 629 14.02 -17.08 -4.83
CA TYR A 629 14.38 -18.23 -4.01
C TYR A 629 13.30 -19.29 -3.97
N ASN A 630 13.73 -20.54 -3.80
CA ASN A 630 12.84 -21.68 -3.66
C ASN A 630 12.75 -22.06 -2.17
N THR A 631 11.53 -22.11 -1.65
CA THR A 631 11.24 -22.44 -0.25
C THR A 631 11.42 -23.93 0.10
N LEU A 632 11.50 -24.81 -0.92
CA LEU A 632 11.63 -26.26 -0.70
C LEU A 632 13.09 -26.69 -0.53
N ASP A 633 13.98 -26.20 -1.39
CA ASP A 633 15.41 -26.56 -1.40
C ASP A 633 16.32 -25.43 -0.88
N GLY A 634 15.77 -24.24 -0.61
CA GLY A 634 16.53 -23.08 -0.13
C GLY A 634 17.42 -22.44 -1.21
N THR A 635 17.33 -22.87 -2.47
CA THR A 635 18.19 -22.35 -3.55
C THR A 635 17.81 -20.93 -3.90
N VAL A 636 18.82 -20.07 -3.98
CA VAL A 636 18.69 -18.65 -4.33
C VAL A 636 19.33 -18.40 -5.68
N GLN A 637 18.70 -17.53 -6.47
CA GLN A 637 19.22 -17.04 -7.73
C GLN A 637 18.99 -15.53 -7.81
N ILE A 638 20.01 -14.79 -8.20
CA ILE A 638 19.87 -13.38 -8.52
C ILE A 638 19.26 -13.31 -9.92
N GLY A 639 18.04 -12.77 -10.02
CA GLY A 639 17.25 -12.76 -11.25
C GLY A 639 17.14 -11.36 -11.84
N SER A 640 16.80 -11.32 -13.13
CA SER A 640 16.27 -10.11 -13.77
C SER A 640 14.97 -9.67 -13.08
N VAL A 641 14.78 -8.36 -12.95
CA VAL A 641 13.46 -7.76 -12.62
C VAL A 641 12.43 -8.05 -13.72
N PHE A 642 12.91 -8.31 -14.95
CA PHE A 642 12.14 -8.60 -16.16
C PHE A 642 12.20 -10.07 -16.58
#